data_AF-A0ABD3X0Q9-F1
#
_entry.id   AF-A0ABD3X0Q9-F1
#
_cell.length_a   1.000
_cell.length_b   1.000
_cell.length_c   1.000
_cell.angle_alpha   90.00
_cell.angle_beta   90.00
_cell.angle_gamma   90.00
#
_symmetry.space_group_name_H-M   'P 1'
#
loop_
_entity.id
_entity.type
_entity.pdbx_description
1 polymer ?
#
loop_
_entity_poly.entity_id
_entity_poly.type
_entity_poly.pdbx_seq_one_letter_code
_entity_poly.pdbx_strand_id
1 'polypeptide(L)'
;MDSDIQVTRVHRTYNVYRGSSPGTQGRLEARIRELEDALDIERESRLRYEKQCAELTFQIEQISERYEEACGVGSAQSEISKKKDAEINKIRKDFELLSVQFESQESSMRKRHQEALNDLSDQVDYLQKQKTRVEKEKSQLLIEIDTLQGLNESLSKGKSSAEAKVEALDGSLSRMKVQVDDLSRQVNDLNGLKARLTQENFDLQHQCQELDASNAGLAKAKSQLQGQCDDLKRQLDDESRQRQNLHVQLSALQADYDNLNARYEEESEAASLLRGQFSKISADFAAYKSKTEKELLVKTEELEELRRKLSVRIQELEDQLEQQRARAASLEKIKNKLTIEIREITIELENTQIIVQDLTKRNRQLENENGALQKQVSDLQSENAGLRADKANLEQENYRLKVSNAELSEKNSALERENKQLSDQLRDANNALKDATRQIQDLLSLKAQLEAERDNLAAALRDTEDALKDAENKLAAANDALNRLRAEMEQRLREKDEEIDSIRKSSARAIEELQRTLVEVETRYKSEITRIKKKYETDIRELEGALDNANRANAEYLRQIKSLQARVKELESLLEDASRQLEDLRSQLSLSEKKRITIQTELEDCRTLLESAERARKNAENELGDTSARLSEVQILVTTLTNDKRRMEADIGAMQSDLDDALNNMRAAEERADRLQAEVNRLGDELRQEQENYKNAESLRKQLEIEIREITIRLEEAEAFAMREGKRQIAKLQARLRDLEAELEAEQRRGREAHTSLRKVERQYKELLTQSEDDHRQLAEISGLNDQLTQRIRTYKRQIEEAEVANITMNKYRKAQTLIEEAEHRADMAEKNLTSVRKTRSMSVSREVVKVLRV
;
A
#
# COMPACT_ATOMS: atom_id res chain seq x y z
N MET A 1 62.15 181.73 14.38
CA MET A 1 62.90 181.71 15.66
C MET A 1 64.40 181.77 15.39
N ASP A 2 65.11 182.86 15.63
CA ASP A 2 64.89 184.31 15.35
C ASP A 2 66.09 185.07 15.97
N SER A 3 66.30 186.33 15.58
CA SER A 3 67.35 187.24 16.05
C SER A 3 68.81 186.89 15.66
N ASP A 4 69.66 187.84 15.28
CA ASP A 4 69.33 189.17 14.76
C ASP A 4 70.41 189.75 13.83
N ILE A 5 70.00 190.70 12.98
CA ILE A 5 70.90 191.49 12.12
C ILE A 5 70.90 192.94 12.60
N GLN A 6 72.08 193.50 12.88
CA GLN A 6 72.36 194.89 12.50
C GLN A 6 73.84 195.27 12.52
N VAL A 7 74.32 195.80 11.39
CA VAL A 7 75.53 196.62 11.27
C VAL A 7 75.13 197.95 10.62
N THR A 8 75.33 199.05 11.33
CA THR A 8 74.79 200.37 10.97
C THR A 8 75.68 201.12 9.97
N ARG A 9 75.09 201.74 8.94
CA ARG A 9 75.80 202.59 7.95
C ARG A 9 75.57 204.09 8.22
N VAL A 10 76.58 204.81 8.68
CA VAL A 10 76.71 206.29 8.61
C VAL A 10 78.21 206.65 8.53
N HIS A 11 78.72 207.73 7.92
CA HIS A 11 78.59 208.37 6.60
C HIS A 11 79.36 209.72 6.67
N ARG A 12 80.52 209.82 6.00
CA ARG A 12 81.32 211.08 5.80
C ARG A 12 81.92 211.71 7.09
N THR A 13 82.94 212.59 7.07
CA THR A 13 83.76 213.20 5.99
C THR A 13 85.17 213.49 6.54
N TYR A 14 86.21 213.55 5.71
CA TYR A 14 87.50 214.17 6.06
C TYR A 14 87.99 215.13 4.98
N ASN A 15 88.58 216.25 5.41
CA ASN A 15 88.99 217.35 4.54
C ASN A 15 90.38 217.13 3.92
N VAL A 16 90.57 217.72 2.73
CA VAL A 16 91.85 217.82 2.02
C VAL A 16 92.80 218.76 2.77
N TYR A 17 94.09 218.40 2.84
CA TYR A 17 95.17 219.39 2.83
C TYR A 17 96.36 218.94 1.97
N ARG A 18 97.18 219.90 1.51
CA ARG A 18 98.17 219.71 0.43
C ARG A 18 99.53 219.20 0.95
N GLY A 19 100.25 218.41 0.13
CA GLY A 19 101.58 217.87 0.49
C GLY A 19 102.36 217.19 -0.65
N SER A 20 102.70 217.96 -1.69
CA SER A 20 103.73 217.72 -2.74
C SER A 20 104.66 216.47 -2.67
N SER A 21 104.65 215.62 -3.70
CA SER A 21 105.85 215.18 -4.47
C SER A 21 105.47 214.19 -5.60
N PRO A 22 106.03 214.28 -6.83
CA PRO A 22 105.70 213.34 -7.92
C PRO A 22 106.12 211.87 -7.71
N GLY A 23 106.95 211.56 -6.71
CA GLY A 23 107.55 210.22 -6.54
C GLY A 23 106.68 209.16 -5.86
N THR A 24 105.55 209.53 -5.24
CA THR A 24 104.76 208.61 -4.40
C THR A 24 103.58 207.96 -5.12
N GLN A 25 103.05 208.56 -6.19
CA GLN A 25 101.80 208.12 -6.82
C GLN A 25 101.93 206.74 -7.50
N GLY A 26 102.92 206.56 -8.39
CA GLY A 26 103.11 205.29 -9.12
C GLY A 26 103.40 204.08 -8.21
N ARG A 27 103.88 204.31 -6.98
CA ARG A 27 104.13 203.24 -6.00
C ARG A 27 102.86 202.79 -5.27
N LEU A 28 101.82 203.63 -5.25
CA LEU A 28 100.47 203.28 -4.77
C LEU A 28 99.66 202.61 -5.88
N GLU A 29 99.73 203.12 -7.12
CA GLU A 29 99.06 202.53 -8.28
C GLU A 29 99.52 201.09 -8.57
N ALA A 30 100.82 200.80 -8.42
CA ALA A 30 101.34 199.43 -8.49
C ALA A 30 100.78 198.52 -7.37
N ARG A 31 100.65 199.04 -6.14
CA ARG A 31 100.15 198.26 -5.00
C ARG A 31 98.63 198.04 -5.04
N ILE A 32 97.89 198.90 -5.74
CA ILE A 32 96.47 198.68 -6.02
C ILE A 32 96.30 197.48 -6.95
N ARG A 33 97.06 197.40 -8.06
CA ARG A 33 97.01 196.23 -8.96
C ARG A 33 97.36 194.91 -8.29
N GLU A 34 98.40 194.86 -7.46
CA GLU A 34 98.74 193.66 -6.68
C GLU A 34 97.59 193.16 -5.77
N LEU A 35 96.71 194.07 -5.32
CA LEU A 35 95.55 193.74 -4.49
C LEU A 35 94.29 193.42 -5.32
N GLU A 36 94.17 194.00 -6.52
CA GLU A 36 93.12 193.66 -7.49
C GLU A 36 93.35 192.25 -8.07
N ASP A 37 94.57 191.95 -8.52
CA ASP A 37 94.98 190.61 -9.01
C ASP A 37 94.77 189.53 -7.92
N ALA A 38 95.13 189.85 -6.67
CA ALA A 38 94.94 188.92 -5.54
C ALA A 38 93.44 188.67 -5.23
N LEU A 39 92.60 189.70 -5.32
CA LEU A 39 91.16 189.59 -5.09
C LEU A 39 90.46 188.77 -6.17
N ASP A 40 90.89 188.87 -7.43
CA ASP A 40 90.31 188.07 -8.51
C ASP A 40 90.78 186.60 -8.46
N ILE A 41 91.99 186.32 -7.96
CA ILE A 41 92.43 184.95 -7.62
C ILE A 41 91.61 184.37 -6.44
N GLU A 42 91.28 185.18 -5.43
CA GLU A 42 90.39 184.76 -4.33
C GLU A 42 88.97 184.45 -4.86
N ARG A 43 88.44 185.28 -5.77
CA ARG A 43 87.14 185.05 -6.43
C ARG A 43 87.12 183.79 -7.27
N GLU A 44 88.16 183.56 -8.09
CA GLU A 44 88.26 182.34 -8.91
C GLU A 44 88.33 181.08 -8.05
N SER A 45 89.18 181.07 -7.03
CA SER A 45 89.33 179.91 -6.14
C SER A 45 88.05 179.64 -5.35
N ARG A 46 87.39 180.68 -4.84
CA ARG A 46 86.06 180.57 -4.22
C ARG A 46 85.00 179.99 -5.17
N LEU A 47 84.93 180.46 -6.41
CA LEU A 47 83.96 179.95 -7.40
C LEU A 47 84.19 178.47 -7.74
N ARG A 48 85.45 178.00 -7.71
CA ARG A 48 85.79 176.58 -7.86
C ARG A 48 85.33 175.77 -6.64
N TYR A 49 85.53 176.25 -5.41
CA TYR A 49 85.02 175.59 -4.20
C TYR A 49 83.50 175.55 -4.14
N GLU A 50 82.79 176.64 -4.48
CA GLU A 50 81.32 176.67 -4.48
C GLU A 50 80.73 175.67 -5.49
N LYS A 51 81.36 175.50 -6.67
CA LYS A 51 81.00 174.41 -7.62
C LYS A 51 81.27 173.02 -7.04
N GLN A 52 82.45 172.81 -6.44
CA GLN A 52 82.85 171.50 -5.91
C GLN A 52 81.98 171.07 -4.71
N CYS A 53 81.52 172.02 -3.89
CA CYS A 53 80.52 171.77 -2.85
C CYS A 53 79.17 171.37 -3.46
N ALA A 54 78.65 172.08 -4.46
CA ALA A 54 77.39 171.74 -5.11
C ALA A 54 77.42 170.35 -5.78
N GLU A 55 78.54 170.00 -6.42
CA GLU A 55 78.75 168.69 -7.03
C GLU A 55 78.78 167.56 -6.00
N LEU A 56 79.39 167.79 -4.82
CA LEU A 56 79.37 166.85 -3.70
C LEU A 56 77.98 166.72 -3.06
N THR A 57 77.21 167.80 -2.93
CA THR A 57 75.83 167.76 -2.44
C THR A 57 74.95 166.90 -3.36
N PHE A 58 75.04 167.09 -4.68
CA PHE A 58 74.28 166.29 -5.64
C PHE A 58 74.66 164.80 -5.63
N GLN A 59 75.94 164.48 -5.39
CA GLN A 59 76.38 163.08 -5.22
C GLN A 59 75.81 162.46 -3.92
N ILE A 60 75.71 163.23 -2.84
CA ILE A 60 75.08 162.76 -1.58
C ILE A 60 73.58 162.51 -1.82
N GLU A 61 72.87 163.42 -2.49
CA GLU A 61 71.45 163.28 -2.81
C GLU A 61 71.17 162.01 -3.65
N GLN A 62 71.95 161.74 -4.70
CA GLN A 62 71.82 160.48 -5.47
C GLN A 62 72.10 159.21 -4.65
N ILE A 63 73.01 159.27 -3.66
CA ILE A 63 73.32 158.12 -2.81
C ILE A 63 72.21 157.88 -1.80
N SER A 64 71.61 158.95 -1.24
CA SER A 64 70.43 158.85 -0.37
C SER A 64 69.21 158.31 -1.11
N GLU A 65 68.91 158.79 -2.31
CA GLU A 65 67.76 158.32 -3.11
C GLU A 65 67.86 156.82 -3.40
N ARG A 66 69.04 156.34 -3.85
CA ARG A 66 69.30 154.90 -4.06
C ARG A 66 69.26 154.08 -2.77
N TYR A 67 69.59 154.67 -1.63
CA TYR A 67 69.51 153.99 -0.33
C TYR A 67 68.04 153.81 0.10
N GLU A 68 67.19 154.82 -0.11
CA GLU A 68 65.75 154.72 0.16
C GLU A 68 65.06 153.70 -0.77
N GLU A 69 65.40 153.68 -2.07
CA GLU A 69 64.93 152.64 -3.00
C GLU A 69 65.32 151.23 -2.52
N ALA A 70 66.58 151.02 -2.13
CA ALA A 70 67.07 149.73 -1.64
C ALA A 70 66.36 149.30 -0.34
N CYS A 71 66.10 150.22 0.58
CA CYS A 71 65.30 149.97 1.78
C CYS A 71 63.84 149.60 1.45
N GLY A 72 63.23 150.26 0.46
CA GLY A 72 61.88 149.93 -0.03
C GLY A 72 61.78 148.50 -0.56
N VAL A 73 62.73 148.09 -1.42
CA VAL A 73 62.81 146.72 -1.96
C VAL A 73 63.02 145.68 -0.84
N GLY A 74 63.90 145.98 0.13
CA GLY A 74 64.12 145.13 1.30
C GLY A 74 62.87 144.92 2.17
N SER A 75 62.06 145.98 2.35
CA SER A 75 60.78 145.91 3.07
C SER A 75 59.77 145.01 2.36
N ALA A 76 59.54 145.22 1.05
CA ALA A 76 58.63 144.42 0.26
C ALA A 76 59.01 142.92 0.26
N GLN A 77 60.30 142.61 0.14
CA GLN A 77 60.80 141.23 0.19
C GLN A 77 60.60 140.60 1.58
N SER A 78 60.72 141.37 2.67
CA SER A 78 60.42 140.92 4.03
C SER A 78 58.94 140.54 4.20
N GLU A 79 58.01 141.33 3.66
CA GLU A 79 56.58 140.98 3.67
C GLU A 79 56.26 139.73 2.86
N ILE A 80 56.87 139.57 1.68
CA ILE A 80 56.69 138.38 0.83
C ILE A 80 57.19 137.13 1.56
N SER A 81 58.31 137.20 2.29
CA SER A 81 58.76 136.08 3.12
C SER A 81 57.75 135.77 4.23
N LYS A 82 57.32 136.77 5.01
CA LYS A 82 56.32 136.58 6.09
C LYS A 82 55.01 135.94 5.60
N LYS A 83 54.55 136.29 4.39
CA LYS A 83 53.37 135.69 3.75
C LYS A 83 53.62 134.21 3.41
N LYS A 84 54.76 133.87 2.79
CA LYS A 84 55.16 132.47 2.53
C LYS A 84 55.32 131.65 3.80
N ASP A 85 55.94 132.21 4.84
CA ASP A 85 56.13 131.57 6.14
C ASP A 85 54.76 131.31 6.82
N ALA A 86 53.79 132.22 6.69
CA ALA A 86 52.43 132.00 7.16
C ALA A 86 51.70 130.89 6.38
N GLU A 87 51.82 130.86 5.05
CA GLU A 87 51.24 129.82 4.20
C GLU A 87 51.85 128.43 4.48
N ILE A 88 53.17 128.34 4.61
CA ILE A 88 53.88 127.09 4.97
C ILE A 88 53.41 126.58 6.34
N ASN A 89 53.28 127.47 7.34
CA ASN A 89 52.79 127.09 8.66
C ASN A 89 51.30 126.70 8.66
N LYS A 90 50.49 127.28 7.77
CA LYS A 90 49.11 126.82 7.56
C LYS A 90 49.08 125.43 6.94
N ILE A 91 49.79 125.20 5.83
CA ILE A 91 49.83 123.92 5.12
C ILE A 91 50.35 122.79 6.04
N ARG A 92 51.33 123.08 6.91
CA ARG A 92 51.78 122.13 7.95
C ARG A 92 50.67 121.74 8.93
N LYS A 93 49.92 122.71 9.46
CA LYS A 93 48.78 122.44 10.36
C LYS A 93 47.65 121.69 9.65
N ASP A 94 47.34 122.05 8.42
CA ASP A 94 46.32 121.38 7.62
C ASP A 94 46.74 119.92 7.33
N PHE A 95 48.03 119.66 7.09
CA PHE A 95 48.61 118.31 6.92
C PHE A 95 48.64 117.50 8.23
N GLU A 96 49.00 118.11 9.36
CA GLU A 96 48.94 117.49 10.69
C GLU A 96 47.50 117.09 11.05
N LEU A 97 46.53 117.98 10.82
CA LEU A 97 45.10 117.71 11.00
C LEU A 97 44.62 116.55 10.11
N LEU A 98 45.02 116.53 8.84
CA LEU A 98 44.64 115.47 7.91
C LEU A 98 45.27 114.12 8.29
N SER A 99 46.52 114.14 8.79
CA SER A 99 47.23 112.95 9.28
C SER A 99 46.53 112.36 10.51
N VAL A 100 46.19 113.20 11.51
CA VAL A 100 45.43 112.78 12.70
C VAL A 100 44.03 112.26 12.32
N GLN A 101 43.38 112.83 11.30
CA GLN A 101 42.11 112.31 10.78
C GLN A 101 42.28 110.91 10.14
N PHE A 102 43.34 110.69 9.35
CA PHE A 102 43.62 109.37 8.77
C PHE A 102 43.98 108.33 9.84
N GLU A 103 44.84 108.66 10.81
CA GLU A 103 45.17 107.77 11.94
C GLU A 103 43.91 107.41 12.76
N SER A 104 43.01 108.37 12.99
CA SER A 104 41.74 108.16 13.66
C SER A 104 40.80 107.24 12.86
N GLN A 105 40.70 107.44 11.54
CA GLN A 105 39.91 106.58 10.65
C GLN A 105 40.49 105.17 10.58
N GLU A 106 41.82 105.02 10.45
CA GLU A 106 42.48 103.72 10.41
C GLU A 106 42.29 102.97 11.73
N SER A 107 42.48 103.64 12.88
CA SER A 107 42.21 103.08 14.20
C SER A 107 40.76 102.63 14.34
N SER A 108 39.80 103.43 13.86
CA SER A 108 38.37 103.09 13.84
C SER A 108 38.05 101.88 12.95
N MET A 109 38.74 101.72 11.81
CA MET A 109 38.57 100.58 10.91
C MET A 109 39.24 99.32 11.47
N ARG A 110 40.47 99.42 11.99
CA ARG A 110 41.17 98.32 12.69
C ARG A 110 40.33 97.80 13.86
N LYS A 111 39.75 98.70 14.68
CA LYS A 111 38.87 98.32 15.80
C LYS A 111 37.63 97.56 15.31
N ARG A 112 36.91 98.08 14.30
CA ARG A 112 35.73 97.42 13.74
C ARG A 112 36.04 96.06 13.08
N HIS A 113 37.20 95.93 12.43
CA HIS A 113 37.66 94.64 11.91
C HIS A 113 38.03 93.66 13.02
N GLN A 114 38.67 94.11 14.11
CA GLN A 114 38.93 93.25 15.27
C GLN A 114 37.65 92.82 15.98
N GLU A 115 36.67 93.71 16.12
CA GLU A 115 35.34 93.39 16.66
C GLU A 115 34.63 92.34 15.80
N ALA A 116 34.58 92.52 14.47
CA ALA A 116 34.00 91.54 13.55
C ALA A 116 34.76 90.19 13.54
N LEU A 117 36.08 90.18 13.71
CA LEU A 117 36.87 88.95 13.84
C LEU A 117 36.58 88.23 15.17
N ASN A 118 36.37 88.96 16.26
CA ASN A 118 35.97 88.40 17.54
C ASN A 118 34.55 87.81 17.45
N ASP A 119 33.58 88.55 16.88
CA ASP A 119 32.20 88.08 16.68
C ASP A 119 32.14 86.79 15.83
N LEU A 120 32.99 86.69 14.80
CA LEU A 120 33.12 85.47 13.98
C LEU A 120 33.80 84.33 14.75
N SER A 121 34.80 84.63 15.59
CA SER A 121 35.43 83.64 16.46
C SER A 121 34.44 83.07 17.47
N ASP A 122 33.64 83.92 18.13
CA ASP A 122 32.62 83.49 19.09
C ASP A 122 31.49 82.69 18.41
N GLN A 123 31.13 83.02 17.16
CA GLN A 123 30.21 82.22 16.36
C GLN A 123 30.78 80.84 16.01
N VAL A 124 32.06 80.74 15.64
CA VAL A 124 32.73 79.44 15.41
C VAL A 124 32.76 78.62 16.70
N ASP A 125 33.12 79.24 17.83
CA ASP A 125 33.20 78.57 19.13
C ASP A 125 31.82 78.12 19.63
N TYR A 126 30.76 78.91 19.37
CA TYR A 126 29.37 78.52 19.62
C TYR A 126 28.94 77.34 18.75
N LEU A 127 29.19 77.38 17.44
CA LEU A 127 28.87 76.30 16.51
C LEU A 127 29.63 75.01 16.85
N GLN A 128 30.87 75.12 17.33
CA GLN A 128 31.68 73.97 17.74
C GLN A 128 31.18 73.35 19.07
N LYS A 129 30.68 74.18 20.00
CA LYS A 129 29.97 73.72 21.21
C LYS A 129 28.61 73.06 20.86
N GLN A 130 27.86 73.61 19.91
CA GLN A 130 26.62 72.98 19.44
C GLN A 130 26.87 71.68 18.68
N LYS A 131 27.90 71.62 17.82
CA LYS A 131 28.32 70.38 17.13
C LYS A 131 28.64 69.28 18.14
N THR A 132 29.52 69.56 19.11
CA THR A 132 29.92 68.56 20.12
C THR A 132 28.78 68.18 21.08
N ARG A 133 27.75 69.03 21.23
CA ARG A 133 26.49 68.68 21.88
C ARG A 133 25.65 67.71 21.03
N VAL A 134 25.41 68.04 19.76
CA VAL A 134 24.64 67.18 18.84
C VAL A 134 25.33 65.84 18.60
N GLU A 135 26.65 65.79 18.59
CA GLU A 135 27.42 64.54 18.53
C GLU A 135 27.22 63.66 19.78
N LYS A 136 27.09 64.26 20.97
CA LYS A 136 26.75 63.55 22.21
C LYS A 136 25.30 63.07 22.20
N GLU A 137 24.35 63.93 21.87
CA GLU A 137 22.92 63.60 21.76
C GLU A 137 22.71 62.46 20.73
N LYS A 138 23.40 62.51 19.58
CA LYS A 138 23.46 61.41 18.61
C LYS A 138 24.04 60.12 19.19
N SER A 139 25.12 60.19 19.97
CA SER A 139 25.71 58.99 20.60
C SER A 139 24.80 58.37 21.66
N GLN A 140 24.06 59.18 22.42
CA GLN A 140 23.06 58.70 23.37
C GLN A 140 21.87 58.06 22.64
N LEU A 141 21.36 58.67 21.57
CA LEU A 141 20.30 58.10 20.75
C LEU A 141 20.70 56.77 20.08
N LEU A 142 21.98 56.59 19.71
CA LEU A 142 22.49 55.30 19.23
C LEU A 142 22.48 54.23 20.33
N ILE A 143 22.88 54.58 21.56
CA ILE A 143 22.81 53.66 22.71
C ILE A 143 21.36 53.34 23.10
N GLU A 144 20.44 54.30 23.00
CA GLU A 144 19.00 54.07 23.18
C GLU A 144 18.44 53.16 22.08
N ILE A 145 18.88 53.31 20.82
CA ILE A 145 18.50 52.41 19.72
C ILE A 145 19.03 50.99 19.97
N ASP A 146 20.30 50.81 20.33
CA ASP A 146 20.89 49.49 20.60
C ASP A 146 20.22 48.79 21.81
N THR A 147 19.92 49.54 22.87
CA THR A 147 19.22 49.00 24.04
C THR A 147 17.75 48.68 23.76
N LEU A 148 17.06 49.49 22.94
CA LEU A 148 15.71 49.17 22.45
C LEU A 148 15.71 47.97 21.49
N GLN A 149 16.74 47.78 20.67
CA GLN A 149 16.91 46.58 19.84
C GLN A 149 17.13 45.34 20.71
N GLY A 150 18.01 45.40 21.72
CA GLY A 150 18.22 44.32 22.68
C GLY A 150 16.95 43.97 23.47
N LEU A 151 16.17 44.97 23.88
CA LEU A 151 14.85 44.78 24.49
C LEU A 151 13.86 44.13 23.50
N ASN A 152 13.80 44.58 22.26
CA ASN A 152 12.95 44.01 21.22
C ASN A 152 13.33 42.54 20.90
N GLU A 153 14.62 42.21 20.85
CA GLU A 153 15.08 40.82 20.76
C GLU A 153 14.65 39.99 21.97
N SER A 154 14.78 40.51 23.19
CA SER A 154 14.35 39.82 24.41
C SER A 154 12.84 39.58 24.43
N LEU A 155 12.05 40.56 23.97
CA LEU A 155 10.61 40.48 23.84
C LEU A 155 10.21 39.51 22.72
N SER A 156 10.94 39.46 21.61
CA SER A 156 10.72 38.49 20.54
C SER A 156 11.01 37.06 21.02
N LYS A 157 12.11 36.84 21.74
CA LYS A 157 12.47 35.54 22.34
C LYS A 157 11.45 35.12 23.41
N GLY A 158 11.00 36.06 24.23
CA GLY A 158 9.92 35.86 25.21
C GLY A 158 8.57 35.55 24.55
N LYS A 159 8.23 36.26 23.47
CA LYS A 159 7.04 36.05 22.66
C LYS A 159 7.04 34.66 22.05
N SER A 160 8.10 34.24 21.35
CA SER A 160 8.16 32.88 20.78
C SER A 160 8.17 31.78 21.84
N SER A 161 8.71 32.04 23.05
CA SER A 161 8.56 31.12 24.19
C SER A 161 7.13 31.05 24.74
N ALA A 162 6.37 32.13 24.66
CA ALA A 162 4.96 32.17 25.01
C ALA A 162 4.09 31.49 23.93
N GLU A 163 4.37 31.74 22.65
CA GLU A 163 3.69 31.11 21.50
C GLU A 163 3.88 29.59 21.54
N ALA A 164 5.11 29.09 21.74
CA ALA A 164 5.38 27.65 21.90
C ALA A 164 4.68 27.03 23.13
N LYS A 165 4.43 27.81 24.20
CA LYS A 165 3.63 27.37 25.36
C LYS A 165 2.14 27.37 25.06
N VAL A 166 1.65 28.32 24.25
CA VAL A 166 0.25 28.33 23.78
C VAL A 166 0.02 27.13 22.85
N GLU A 167 0.89 26.86 21.87
CA GLU A 167 0.81 25.65 21.04
C GLU A 167 0.85 24.36 21.86
N ALA A 168 1.71 24.29 22.90
CA ALA A 168 1.75 23.12 23.79
C ALA A 168 0.46 22.96 24.62
N LEU A 169 -0.18 24.06 25.02
CA LEU A 169 -1.44 24.07 25.74
C LEU A 169 -2.65 23.79 24.83
N ASP A 170 -2.69 24.33 23.62
CA ASP A 170 -3.71 24.02 22.62
C ASP A 170 -3.58 22.58 22.11
N GLY A 171 -2.35 22.09 21.95
CA GLY A 171 -2.07 20.67 21.69
C GLY A 171 -2.43 19.76 22.88
N SER A 172 -2.53 20.29 24.10
CA SER A 172 -3.08 19.59 25.27
C SER A 172 -4.60 19.63 25.29
N LEU A 173 -5.19 20.81 25.03
CA LEU A 173 -6.63 21.05 24.95
C LEU A 173 -7.28 20.25 23.82
N SER A 174 -6.61 20.14 22.67
CA SER A 174 -7.04 19.33 21.52
C SER A 174 -7.04 17.83 21.86
N ARG A 175 -5.99 17.33 22.54
CA ARG A 175 -5.97 15.95 23.06
C ARG A 175 -7.10 15.70 24.06
N MET A 176 -7.34 16.63 24.98
CA MET A 176 -8.48 16.55 25.92
C MET A 176 -9.83 16.56 25.20
N LYS A 177 -10.02 17.38 24.15
CA LYS A 177 -11.23 17.39 23.33
C LYS A 177 -11.46 16.05 22.62
N VAL A 178 -10.45 15.54 21.91
CA VAL A 178 -10.53 14.22 21.25
C VAL A 178 -10.85 13.12 22.27
N GLN A 179 -10.26 13.18 23.47
CA GLN A 179 -10.54 12.22 24.54
C GLN A 179 -11.97 12.35 25.11
N VAL A 180 -12.53 13.56 25.19
CA VAL A 180 -13.94 13.80 25.54
C VAL A 180 -14.90 13.35 24.43
N ASP A 181 -14.55 13.56 23.16
CA ASP A 181 -15.34 13.13 22.00
C ASP A 181 -15.36 11.60 21.87
N ASP A 182 -14.24 10.92 22.10
CA ASP A 182 -14.17 9.45 22.11
C ASP A 182 -14.85 8.83 23.34
N LEU A 183 -14.78 9.48 24.53
CA LEU A 183 -15.62 9.10 25.67
C LEU A 183 -17.11 9.30 25.39
N SER A 184 -17.48 10.37 24.68
CA SER A 184 -18.86 10.64 24.26
C SER A 184 -19.36 9.63 23.22
N ARG A 185 -18.48 9.20 22.30
CA ARG A 185 -18.75 8.07 21.39
C ARG A 185 -18.96 6.77 22.17
N GLN A 186 -18.06 6.42 23.10
CA GLN A 186 -18.22 5.23 23.95
C GLN A 186 -19.53 5.25 24.75
N VAL A 187 -19.94 6.40 25.29
CA VAL A 187 -21.25 6.55 25.97
C VAL A 187 -22.41 6.33 25.00
N ASN A 188 -22.34 6.84 23.77
CA ASN A 188 -23.37 6.61 22.75
C ASN A 188 -23.41 5.16 22.25
N ASP A 189 -22.25 4.53 22.05
CA ASP A 189 -22.14 3.12 21.65
C ASP A 189 -22.64 2.19 22.77
N LEU A 190 -22.33 2.49 24.04
CA LEU A 190 -22.86 1.76 25.20
C LEU A 190 -24.38 1.96 25.36
N ASN A 191 -24.92 3.15 25.09
CA ASN A 191 -26.36 3.38 25.05
C ASN A 191 -27.03 2.63 23.89
N GLY A 192 -26.39 2.55 22.73
CA GLY A 192 -26.83 1.73 21.59
C GLY A 192 -26.81 0.23 21.89
N LEU A 193 -25.76 -0.27 22.55
CA LEU A 193 -25.65 -1.65 23.01
C LEU A 193 -26.73 -1.97 24.05
N LYS A 194 -26.94 -1.07 25.02
CA LYS A 194 -28.01 -1.17 26.02
C LYS A 194 -29.39 -1.21 25.37
N ALA A 195 -29.65 -0.41 24.34
CA ALA A 195 -30.92 -0.44 23.60
C ALA A 195 -31.15 -1.80 22.92
N ARG A 196 -30.13 -2.36 22.26
CA ARG A 196 -30.19 -3.72 21.66
C ARG A 196 -30.43 -4.80 22.71
N LEU A 197 -29.65 -4.81 23.79
CA LEU A 197 -29.82 -5.77 24.90
C LEU A 197 -31.19 -5.64 25.59
N THR A 198 -31.82 -4.47 25.56
CA THR A 198 -33.19 -4.27 26.07
C THR A 198 -34.22 -4.84 25.09
N GLN A 199 -34.03 -4.67 23.78
CA GLN A 199 -34.87 -5.30 22.76
C GLN A 199 -34.74 -6.82 22.77
N GLU A 200 -33.52 -7.36 22.82
CA GLU A 200 -33.26 -8.80 22.92
C GLU A 200 -33.89 -9.41 24.19
N ASN A 201 -33.89 -8.69 25.32
CA ASN A 201 -34.64 -9.13 26.52
C ASN A 201 -36.16 -9.16 26.29
N PHE A 202 -36.71 -8.20 25.56
CA PHE A 202 -38.14 -8.15 25.23
C PHE A 202 -38.53 -9.29 24.28
N ASP A 203 -37.72 -9.54 23.26
CA ASP A 203 -37.92 -10.62 22.28
C ASP A 203 -37.77 -12.00 22.93
N LEU A 204 -36.80 -12.18 23.85
CA LEU A 204 -36.66 -13.38 24.67
C LEU A 204 -37.83 -13.57 25.65
N GLN A 205 -38.35 -12.49 26.26
CA GLN A 205 -39.58 -12.57 27.06
C GLN A 205 -40.79 -13.00 26.21
N HIS A 206 -40.88 -12.56 24.95
CA HIS A 206 -41.93 -12.98 24.02
C HIS A 206 -41.81 -14.48 23.69
N GLN A 207 -40.60 -14.95 23.37
CA GLN A 207 -40.32 -16.38 23.13
C GLN A 207 -40.63 -17.25 24.36
N CYS A 208 -40.30 -16.79 25.58
CA CYS A 208 -40.69 -17.50 26.79
C CYS A 208 -42.22 -17.59 26.96
N GLN A 209 -42.97 -16.52 26.66
CA GLN A 209 -44.44 -16.54 26.72
C GLN A 209 -45.06 -17.45 25.65
N GLU A 210 -44.47 -17.52 24.45
CA GLU A 210 -44.89 -18.45 23.39
C GLU A 210 -44.59 -19.91 23.77
N LEU A 211 -43.44 -20.18 24.39
CA LEU A 211 -43.09 -21.51 24.90
C LEU A 211 -43.98 -21.92 26.09
N ASP A 212 -44.33 -21.02 27.00
CA ASP A 212 -45.28 -21.30 28.09
C ASP A 212 -46.70 -21.53 27.56
N ALA A 213 -47.14 -20.79 26.55
CA ALA A 213 -48.41 -21.03 25.86
C ALA A 213 -48.42 -22.39 25.14
N SER A 214 -47.30 -22.76 24.50
CA SER A 214 -47.11 -24.07 23.88
C SER A 214 -47.13 -25.22 24.91
N ASN A 215 -46.43 -25.05 26.04
CA ASN A 215 -46.44 -25.99 27.16
C ASN A 215 -47.84 -26.15 27.77
N ALA A 216 -48.60 -25.07 27.91
CA ALA A 216 -50.00 -25.11 28.35
C ALA A 216 -50.89 -25.87 27.34
N GLY A 217 -50.64 -25.70 26.03
CA GLY A 217 -51.29 -26.46 24.96
C GLY A 217 -50.97 -27.97 25.05
N LEU A 218 -49.70 -28.33 25.22
CA LEU A 218 -49.23 -29.72 25.37
C LEU A 218 -49.77 -30.38 26.64
N ALA A 219 -49.85 -29.65 27.76
CA ALA A 219 -50.47 -30.13 28.99
C ALA A 219 -51.96 -30.43 28.80
N LYS A 220 -52.67 -29.61 28.02
CA LYS A 220 -54.08 -29.79 27.68
C LYS A 220 -54.29 -31.00 26.75
N ALA A 221 -53.44 -31.15 25.73
CA ALA A 221 -53.44 -32.32 24.84
C ALA A 221 -53.14 -33.62 25.60
N LYS A 222 -52.17 -33.61 26.53
CA LYS A 222 -51.88 -34.74 27.43
C LYS A 222 -53.11 -35.14 28.26
N SER A 223 -53.81 -34.17 28.85
CA SER A 223 -55.05 -34.45 29.60
C SER A 223 -56.16 -35.04 28.72
N GLN A 224 -56.24 -34.66 27.45
CA GLN A 224 -57.23 -35.15 26.50
C GLN A 224 -56.94 -36.58 26.04
N LEU A 225 -55.67 -36.88 25.73
CA LEU A 225 -55.20 -38.24 25.43
C LEU A 225 -55.36 -39.19 26.63
N GLN A 226 -55.14 -38.70 27.85
CA GLN A 226 -55.30 -39.52 29.05
C GLN A 226 -56.77 -39.92 29.30
N GLY A 227 -57.73 -39.04 28.98
CA GLY A 227 -59.16 -39.39 28.99
C GLY A 227 -59.51 -40.49 27.96
N GLN A 228 -58.96 -40.41 26.74
CA GLN A 228 -59.16 -41.45 25.71
C GLN A 228 -58.61 -42.81 26.16
N CYS A 229 -57.48 -42.84 26.88
CA CYS A 229 -56.94 -44.07 27.46
C CYS A 229 -57.81 -44.67 28.58
N ASP A 230 -58.63 -43.87 29.27
CA ASP A 230 -59.52 -44.37 30.33
C ASP A 230 -60.89 -44.80 29.78
N ASP A 231 -61.38 -44.21 28.69
CA ASP A 231 -62.57 -44.71 27.99
C ASP A 231 -62.31 -46.00 27.20
N LEU A 232 -61.11 -46.18 26.61
CA LEU A 232 -60.72 -47.45 25.99
C LEU A 232 -60.67 -48.62 26.98
N LYS A 233 -60.31 -48.38 28.25
CA LYS A 233 -60.36 -49.43 29.30
C LYS A 233 -61.80 -49.89 29.57
N ARG A 234 -62.78 -48.99 29.54
CA ARG A 234 -64.19 -49.33 29.76
C ARG A 234 -64.76 -50.24 28.67
N GLN A 235 -64.33 -50.05 27.42
CA GLN A 235 -64.75 -50.90 26.31
C GLN A 235 -64.25 -52.34 26.46
N LEU A 236 -63.04 -52.53 27.01
CA LEU A 236 -62.45 -53.85 27.25
C LEU A 236 -63.21 -54.68 28.31
N ASP A 237 -63.79 -54.03 29.33
CA ASP A 237 -64.58 -54.70 30.36
C ASP A 237 -65.92 -55.25 29.85
N ASP A 238 -66.57 -54.56 28.90
CA ASP A 238 -67.86 -55.02 28.33
C ASP A 238 -67.69 -56.16 27.31
N GLU A 239 -66.58 -56.22 26.55
CA GLU A 239 -66.28 -57.39 25.70
C GLU A 239 -66.20 -58.70 26.49
N SER A 240 -65.72 -58.63 27.74
CA SER A 240 -65.64 -59.79 28.62
C SER A 240 -67.00 -60.41 28.95
N ARG A 241 -68.09 -59.66 28.84
CA ARG A 241 -69.46 -60.17 29.05
C ARG A 241 -70.02 -60.88 27.82
N GLN A 242 -69.59 -60.53 26.61
CA GLN A 242 -70.08 -61.14 25.38
C GLN A 242 -69.52 -62.56 25.16
N ARG A 243 -68.29 -62.84 25.63
CA ARG A 243 -67.67 -64.18 25.54
C ARG A 243 -68.53 -65.31 26.10
N GLN A 244 -69.34 -65.04 27.13
CA GLN A 244 -70.20 -66.05 27.77
C GLN A 244 -71.29 -66.63 26.83
N ASN A 245 -71.75 -65.85 25.84
CA ASN A 245 -72.83 -66.26 24.94
C ASN A 245 -72.35 -67.12 23.75
N LEU A 246 -71.07 -67.04 23.37
CA LEU A 246 -70.55 -67.74 22.19
C LEU A 246 -70.40 -69.25 22.38
N HIS A 247 -70.35 -69.74 23.63
CA HIS A 247 -70.20 -71.17 23.92
C HIS A 247 -71.37 -72.02 23.37
N VAL A 248 -72.57 -71.45 23.25
CA VAL A 248 -73.76 -72.13 22.70
C VAL A 248 -73.65 -72.37 21.18
N GLN A 249 -72.86 -71.58 20.47
CA GLN A 249 -72.68 -71.72 19.01
C GLN A 249 -71.69 -72.84 18.62
N LEU A 250 -70.92 -73.37 19.58
CA LEU A 250 -69.90 -74.40 19.33
C LEU A 250 -70.47 -75.71 18.74
N SER A 251 -71.76 -76.00 19.00
CA SER A 251 -72.43 -77.20 18.49
C SER A 251 -72.74 -77.16 16.98
N ALA A 252 -72.52 -76.03 16.29
CA ALA A 252 -72.75 -75.91 14.85
C ALA A 252 -71.52 -76.28 14.00
N LEU A 253 -70.30 -76.08 14.53
CA LEU A 253 -69.03 -76.26 13.81
C LEU A 253 -68.74 -77.69 13.35
N GLN A 254 -69.52 -78.67 13.80
CA GLN A 254 -69.32 -80.07 13.46
C GLN A 254 -69.80 -80.42 12.02
N ALA A 255 -70.44 -79.48 11.33
CA ALA A 255 -70.75 -79.56 9.90
C ALA A 255 -69.68 -78.94 8.98
N ASP A 256 -68.74 -78.15 9.52
CA ASP A 256 -67.71 -77.46 8.72
C ASP A 256 -66.50 -78.37 8.40
N TYR A 257 -66.38 -79.51 9.07
CA TYR A 257 -65.28 -80.47 8.89
C TYR A 257 -65.22 -81.04 7.46
N ASP A 258 -66.37 -81.39 6.89
CA ASP A 258 -66.44 -82.02 5.56
C ASP A 258 -66.12 -81.04 4.41
N ASN A 259 -66.28 -79.73 4.64
CA ASN A 259 -65.94 -78.68 3.66
C ASN A 259 -64.43 -78.42 3.54
N LEU A 260 -63.61 -78.87 4.51
CA LEU A 260 -62.19 -78.51 4.57
C LEU A 260 -61.34 -79.27 3.54
N ASN A 261 -61.69 -80.52 3.23
CA ASN A 261 -60.96 -81.35 2.26
C ASN A 261 -60.95 -80.76 0.83
N ALA A 262 -62.01 -80.04 0.43
CA ALA A 262 -62.13 -79.45 -0.90
C ALA A 262 -61.15 -78.29 -1.16
N ARG A 263 -60.59 -77.66 -0.10
CA ARG A 263 -59.69 -76.49 -0.24
C ARG A 263 -58.21 -76.86 -0.39
N TYR A 264 -57.83 -78.09 -0.07
CA TYR A 264 -56.44 -78.53 -0.13
C TYR A 264 -55.94 -78.69 -1.58
N GLU A 265 -56.82 -79.02 -2.52
CA GLU A 265 -56.45 -79.20 -3.93
C GLU A 265 -56.20 -77.87 -4.65
N GLU A 266 -56.94 -76.80 -4.32
CA GLU A 266 -56.76 -75.45 -4.92
C GLU A 266 -55.44 -74.78 -4.51
N GLU A 267 -54.97 -75.00 -3.27
CA GLU A 267 -53.76 -74.33 -2.75
C GLU A 267 -52.45 -74.84 -3.40
N SER A 268 -52.48 -76.06 -3.97
CA SER A 268 -51.37 -76.66 -4.71
C SER A 268 -51.04 -75.90 -6.01
N GLU A 269 -52.06 -75.48 -6.77
CA GLU A 269 -51.86 -74.80 -8.05
C GLU A 269 -51.35 -73.36 -7.88
N ALA A 270 -51.81 -72.66 -6.83
CA ALA A 270 -51.38 -71.30 -6.51
C ALA A 270 -49.86 -71.19 -6.27
N ALA A 271 -49.27 -72.19 -5.61
CA ALA A 271 -47.83 -72.25 -5.34
C ALA A 271 -46.96 -72.37 -6.62
N SER A 272 -47.52 -72.94 -7.70
CA SER A 272 -46.86 -73.02 -9.00
C SER A 272 -46.81 -71.66 -9.69
N LEU A 273 -47.92 -70.91 -9.68
CA LEU A 273 -48.04 -69.62 -10.36
C LEU A 273 -47.11 -68.55 -9.74
N LEU A 274 -46.99 -68.53 -8.41
CA LEU A 274 -46.12 -67.59 -7.68
C LEU A 274 -44.63 -67.77 -8.02
N ARG A 275 -44.15 -69.01 -8.22
CA ARG A 275 -42.76 -69.28 -8.64
C ARG A 275 -42.47 -68.72 -10.04
N GLY A 276 -43.44 -68.79 -10.95
CA GLY A 276 -43.34 -68.19 -12.29
C GLY A 276 -43.23 -66.66 -12.25
N GLN A 277 -43.99 -66.00 -11.38
CA GLN A 277 -43.93 -64.53 -11.22
C GLN A 277 -42.61 -64.06 -10.58
N PHE A 278 -42.13 -64.77 -9.55
CA PHE A 278 -40.86 -64.45 -8.90
C PHE A 278 -39.66 -64.51 -9.87
N SER A 279 -39.60 -65.53 -10.72
CA SER A 279 -38.58 -65.66 -11.77
C SER A 279 -38.55 -64.45 -12.72
N LYS A 280 -39.73 -63.94 -13.10
CA LYS A 280 -39.85 -62.80 -14.02
C LYS A 280 -39.38 -61.50 -13.37
N ILE A 281 -39.83 -61.23 -12.14
CA ILE A 281 -39.42 -60.05 -11.36
C ILE A 281 -37.89 -60.05 -11.09
N SER A 282 -37.28 -61.22 -10.86
CA SER A 282 -35.81 -61.31 -10.73
C SER A 282 -35.07 -60.95 -12.02
N ALA A 283 -35.60 -61.31 -13.19
CA ALA A 283 -35.02 -60.94 -14.49
C ALA A 283 -35.16 -59.44 -14.76
N ASP A 284 -36.34 -58.87 -14.49
CA ASP A 284 -36.61 -57.44 -14.66
C ASP A 284 -35.74 -56.59 -13.72
N PHE A 285 -35.51 -57.04 -12.47
CA PHE A 285 -34.60 -56.40 -11.51
C PHE A 285 -33.14 -56.41 -11.98
N ALA A 286 -32.67 -57.53 -12.53
CA ALA A 286 -31.31 -57.63 -13.10
C ALA A 286 -31.13 -56.71 -14.32
N ALA A 287 -32.15 -56.62 -15.18
CA ALA A 287 -32.16 -55.69 -16.31
C ALA A 287 -32.14 -54.22 -15.87
N TYR A 288 -32.94 -53.86 -14.85
CA TYR A 288 -32.95 -52.52 -14.27
C TYR A 288 -31.59 -52.15 -13.67
N LYS A 289 -30.97 -53.06 -12.91
CA LYS A 289 -29.64 -52.86 -12.32
C LYS A 289 -28.57 -52.64 -13.40
N SER A 290 -28.53 -53.47 -14.44
CA SER A 290 -27.56 -53.30 -15.53
C SER A 290 -27.77 -51.99 -16.32
N LYS A 291 -29.01 -51.50 -16.39
CA LYS A 291 -29.32 -50.18 -16.98
C LYS A 291 -28.81 -49.04 -16.10
N THR A 292 -29.10 -49.04 -14.79
CA THR A 292 -28.64 -47.98 -13.88
C THR A 292 -27.12 -47.96 -13.73
N GLU A 293 -26.45 -49.11 -13.76
CA GLU A 293 -24.98 -49.20 -13.77
C GLU A 293 -24.36 -48.56 -15.02
N LYS A 294 -24.99 -48.71 -16.19
CA LYS A 294 -24.55 -48.04 -17.43
C LYS A 294 -24.82 -46.53 -17.44
N GLU A 295 -25.97 -46.10 -16.93
CA GLU A 295 -26.31 -44.68 -16.80
C GLU A 295 -25.39 -43.96 -15.80
N LEU A 296 -25.02 -44.63 -14.69
CA LEU A 296 -24.00 -44.15 -13.75
C LEU A 296 -22.59 -44.10 -14.36
N LEU A 297 -22.19 -45.11 -15.16
CA LEU A 297 -20.89 -45.11 -15.84
C LEU A 297 -20.75 -43.91 -16.78
N VAL A 298 -21.73 -43.68 -17.66
CA VAL A 298 -21.75 -42.53 -18.59
C VAL A 298 -21.75 -41.20 -17.82
N LYS A 299 -22.50 -41.09 -16.72
CA LYS A 299 -22.46 -39.87 -15.88
C LYS A 299 -21.13 -39.66 -15.18
N THR A 300 -20.40 -40.73 -14.88
CA THR A 300 -19.04 -40.65 -14.31
C THR A 300 -18.04 -40.18 -15.37
N GLU A 301 -18.13 -40.72 -16.59
CA GLU A 301 -17.29 -40.32 -17.74
C GLU A 301 -17.53 -38.84 -18.11
N GLU A 302 -18.79 -38.38 -18.16
CA GLU A 302 -19.13 -36.95 -18.36
C GLU A 302 -18.49 -36.04 -17.28
N LEU A 303 -18.52 -36.47 -16.02
CA LEU A 303 -17.95 -35.72 -14.89
C LEU A 303 -16.42 -35.70 -14.93
N GLU A 304 -15.75 -36.79 -15.33
CA GLU A 304 -14.30 -36.81 -15.54
C GLU A 304 -13.87 -35.93 -16.71
N GLU A 305 -14.64 -35.89 -17.81
CA GLU A 305 -14.35 -35.03 -18.95
C GLU A 305 -14.55 -33.55 -18.61
N LEU A 306 -15.61 -33.21 -17.86
CA LEU A 306 -15.81 -31.88 -17.29
C LEU A 306 -14.65 -31.49 -16.35
N ARG A 307 -14.23 -32.40 -15.47
CA ARG A 307 -13.11 -32.18 -14.55
C ARG A 307 -11.79 -31.95 -15.30
N ARG A 308 -11.52 -32.69 -16.39
CA ARG A 308 -10.37 -32.43 -17.29
C ARG A 308 -10.46 -31.04 -17.92
N LYS A 309 -11.62 -30.67 -18.49
CA LYS A 309 -11.83 -29.35 -19.13
C LYS A 309 -11.62 -28.20 -18.14
N LEU A 310 -12.13 -28.33 -16.91
CA LEU A 310 -11.92 -27.36 -15.84
C LEU A 310 -10.45 -27.30 -15.39
N SER A 311 -9.76 -28.44 -15.27
CA SER A 311 -8.35 -28.47 -14.88
C SER A 311 -7.43 -27.84 -15.93
N VAL A 312 -7.70 -28.04 -17.22
CA VAL A 312 -7.00 -27.33 -18.30
C VAL A 312 -7.28 -25.83 -18.24
N ARG A 313 -8.54 -25.44 -18.00
CA ARG A 313 -8.91 -24.02 -17.90
C ARG A 313 -8.30 -23.32 -16.68
N ILE A 314 -8.05 -24.03 -15.59
CA ILE A 314 -7.30 -23.51 -14.44
C ILE A 314 -5.85 -23.24 -14.86
N GLN A 315 -5.16 -24.20 -15.47
CA GLN A 315 -3.79 -24.02 -15.97
C GLN A 315 -3.68 -22.83 -16.95
N GLU A 316 -4.61 -22.69 -17.90
CA GLU A 316 -4.65 -21.55 -18.84
C GLU A 316 -4.74 -20.18 -18.12
N LEU A 317 -5.43 -20.12 -16.98
CA LEU A 317 -5.62 -18.90 -16.20
C LEU A 317 -4.42 -18.64 -15.26
N GLU A 318 -3.78 -19.70 -14.75
CA GLU A 318 -2.54 -19.61 -13.98
C GLU A 318 -1.37 -19.14 -14.85
N ASP A 319 -1.21 -19.70 -16.05
CA ASP A 319 -0.20 -19.28 -17.03
C ASP A 319 -0.40 -17.81 -17.44
N GLN A 320 -1.65 -17.36 -17.60
CA GLN A 320 -1.99 -15.96 -17.85
C GLN A 320 -1.68 -15.05 -16.64
N LEU A 321 -1.95 -15.52 -15.42
CA LEU A 321 -1.62 -14.79 -14.19
C LEU A 321 -0.09 -14.61 -14.04
N GLU A 322 0.68 -15.65 -14.30
CA GLU A 322 2.15 -15.65 -14.32
C GLU A 322 2.68 -14.65 -15.35
N GLN A 323 2.13 -14.68 -16.57
CA GLN A 323 2.53 -13.76 -17.64
C GLN A 323 2.21 -12.29 -17.33
N GLN A 324 1.10 -12.00 -16.65
CA GLN A 324 0.77 -10.64 -16.21
C GLN A 324 1.61 -10.19 -14.99
N ARG A 325 1.97 -11.10 -14.07
CA ARG A 325 2.94 -10.84 -12.99
C ARG A 325 4.31 -10.49 -13.55
N ALA A 326 4.79 -11.23 -14.56
CA ALA A 326 6.04 -10.92 -15.25
C ALA A 326 6.02 -9.53 -15.93
N ARG A 327 4.88 -9.15 -16.54
CA ARG A 327 4.68 -7.78 -17.06
C ARG A 327 4.71 -6.73 -15.96
N ALA A 328 4.00 -6.93 -14.86
CA ALA A 328 4.01 -6.00 -13.71
C ALA A 328 5.43 -5.77 -13.18
N ALA A 329 6.19 -6.85 -12.95
CA ALA A 329 7.58 -6.77 -12.50
C ALA A 329 8.53 -6.08 -13.52
N SER A 330 8.24 -6.18 -14.83
CA SER A 330 8.98 -5.42 -15.86
C SER A 330 8.63 -3.93 -15.85
N LEU A 331 7.35 -3.59 -15.65
CA LEU A 331 6.87 -2.21 -15.56
C LEU A 331 7.37 -1.52 -14.28
N GLU A 332 7.49 -2.22 -13.15
CA GLU A 332 8.15 -1.69 -11.95
C GLU A 332 9.63 -1.39 -12.18
N LYS A 333 10.36 -2.25 -12.90
CA LYS A 333 11.77 -1.98 -13.26
C LYS A 333 11.89 -0.75 -14.17
N ILE A 334 10.97 -0.54 -15.09
CA ILE A 334 10.93 0.66 -15.95
C ILE A 334 10.54 1.90 -15.13
N LYS A 335 9.51 1.82 -14.28
CA LYS A 335 9.10 2.88 -13.35
C LYS A 335 10.26 3.31 -12.45
N ASN A 336 11.02 2.37 -11.90
CA ASN A 336 12.15 2.66 -11.02
C ASN A 336 13.31 3.33 -11.78
N LYS A 337 13.59 2.94 -13.05
CA LYS A 337 14.54 3.67 -13.91
C LYS A 337 14.08 5.11 -14.18
N LEU A 338 12.84 5.29 -14.65
CA LEU A 338 12.27 6.62 -14.89
C LEU A 338 12.26 7.48 -13.62
N THR A 339 12.08 6.89 -12.44
CA THR A 339 12.14 7.61 -11.14
C THR A 339 13.57 8.04 -10.79
N ILE A 340 14.60 7.33 -11.24
CA ILE A 340 16.00 7.73 -11.10
C ILE A 340 16.34 8.82 -12.11
N GLU A 341 16.00 8.62 -13.40
CA GLU A 341 16.20 9.59 -14.47
C GLU A 341 15.50 10.93 -14.17
N ILE A 342 14.28 10.92 -13.61
CA ILE A 342 13.57 12.13 -13.15
C ILE A 342 14.33 12.84 -12.01
N ARG A 343 14.95 12.10 -11.07
CA ARG A 343 15.76 12.71 -10.00
C ARG A 343 17.05 13.33 -10.54
N GLU A 344 17.72 12.65 -11.46
CA GLU A 344 18.92 13.14 -12.12
C GLU A 344 18.62 14.43 -12.91
N ILE A 345 17.55 14.43 -13.71
CA ILE A 345 17.06 15.63 -14.43
C ILE A 345 16.62 16.75 -13.46
N THR A 346 16.03 16.42 -12.31
CA THR A 346 15.67 17.42 -11.28
C THR A 346 16.93 18.08 -10.70
N ILE A 347 17.97 17.30 -10.40
CA ILE A 347 19.25 17.80 -9.90
C ILE A 347 19.96 18.64 -10.97
N GLU A 348 19.91 18.26 -12.25
CA GLU A 348 20.42 19.09 -13.36
C GLU A 348 19.63 20.39 -13.52
N LEU A 349 18.30 20.35 -13.34
CA LEU A 349 17.44 21.55 -13.36
C LEU A 349 17.76 22.50 -12.19
N GLU A 350 17.92 21.98 -10.98
CA GLU A 350 18.32 22.77 -9.80
C GLU A 350 19.70 23.40 -10.00
N ASN A 351 20.69 22.64 -10.47
CA ASN A 351 22.04 23.15 -10.76
C ASN A 351 22.04 24.23 -11.86
N THR A 352 21.31 24.01 -12.96
CA THR A 352 21.19 25.02 -14.03
C THR A 352 20.41 26.25 -13.57
N GLN A 353 19.43 26.10 -12.68
CA GLN A 353 18.70 27.22 -12.08
C GLN A 353 19.58 28.04 -11.13
N ILE A 354 20.48 27.41 -10.37
CA ILE A 354 21.52 28.10 -9.58
C ILE A 354 22.47 28.89 -10.50
N ILE A 355 22.97 28.26 -11.57
CA ILE A 355 23.84 28.92 -12.57
C ILE A 355 23.13 30.13 -13.20
N VAL A 356 21.85 30.00 -13.56
CA VAL A 356 21.04 31.12 -14.09
C VAL A 356 20.87 32.24 -13.04
N GLN A 357 20.68 31.92 -11.76
CA GLN A 357 20.62 32.94 -10.71
C GLN A 357 21.95 33.69 -10.55
N ASP A 358 23.09 32.99 -10.56
CA ASP A 358 24.40 33.63 -10.40
C ASP A 358 24.82 34.42 -11.64
N LEU A 359 24.52 33.93 -12.84
CA LEU A 359 24.64 34.72 -14.08
C LEU A 359 23.74 35.95 -14.04
N THR A 360 22.51 35.86 -13.53
CA THR A 360 21.61 37.02 -13.36
C THR A 360 22.15 38.03 -12.35
N LYS A 361 22.73 37.57 -11.23
CA LYS A 361 23.42 38.45 -10.25
C LYS A 361 24.62 39.14 -10.91
N ARG A 362 25.44 38.42 -11.68
CA ARG A 362 26.61 39.01 -12.36
C ARG A 362 26.21 39.96 -13.48
N ASN A 363 25.13 39.68 -14.23
CA ASN A 363 24.63 40.59 -15.25
C ASN A 363 24.15 41.91 -14.62
N ARG A 364 23.41 41.85 -13.50
CA ARG A 364 23.02 43.05 -12.75
C ARG A 364 24.21 43.84 -12.19
N GLN A 365 25.29 43.17 -11.79
CA GLN A 365 26.54 43.87 -11.43
C GLN A 365 27.14 44.60 -12.63
N LEU A 366 27.25 43.92 -13.79
CA LEU A 366 27.76 44.51 -15.03
C LEU A 366 26.86 45.65 -15.56
N GLU A 367 25.53 45.55 -15.40
CA GLU A 367 24.56 46.61 -15.72
C GLU A 367 24.77 47.83 -14.82
N ASN A 368 24.99 47.63 -13.52
CA ASN A 368 25.31 48.72 -12.58
C ASN A 368 26.69 49.34 -12.84
N GLU A 369 27.72 48.53 -13.10
CA GLU A 369 29.08 48.96 -13.49
C GLU A 369 29.02 49.80 -14.79
N ASN A 370 28.27 49.33 -15.80
CA ASN A 370 28.05 50.04 -17.07
C ASN A 370 27.24 51.34 -16.88
N GLY A 371 26.19 51.33 -16.06
CA GLY A 371 25.42 52.53 -15.73
C GLY A 371 26.24 53.60 -15.01
N ALA A 372 27.13 53.19 -14.10
CA ALA A 372 28.08 54.10 -13.44
C ALA A 372 29.08 54.70 -14.45
N LEU A 373 29.64 53.88 -15.35
CA LEU A 373 30.54 54.35 -16.41
C LEU A 373 29.84 55.28 -17.41
N GLN A 374 28.59 54.99 -17.81
CA GLN A 374 27.80 55.85 -18.68
C GLN A 374 27.52 57.21 -18.03
N LYS A 375 27.19 57.21 -16.72
CA LYS A 375 27.05 58.46 -15.97
C LYS A 375 28.36 59.24 -15.94
N GLN A 376 29.48 58.59 -15.62
CA GLN A 376 30.79 59.22 -15.58
C GLN A 376 31.19 59.81 -16.96
N VAL A 377 30.85 59.13 -18.06
CA VAL A 377 31.02 59.66 -19.42
C VAL A 377 30.13 60.87 -19.68
N SER A 378 28.86 60.87 -19.23
CA SER A 378 27.96 62.02 -19.34
C SER A 378 28.45 63.22 -18.53
N ASP A 379 28.91 63.00 -17.30
CA ASP A 379 29.44 64.04 -16.41
C ASP A 379 30.70 64.68 -17.04
N LEU A 380 31.63 63.85 -17.54
CA LEU A 380 32.83 64.31 -18.28
C LEU A 380 32.51 65.01 -19.61
N GLN A 381 31.45 64.61 -20.32
CA GLN A 381 30.99 65.30 -21.53
C GLN A 381 30.43 66.69 -21.20
N SER A 382 29.68 66.82 -20.11
CA SER A 382 29.18 68.12 -19.62
C SER A 382 30.33 69.03 -19.19
N GLU A 383 31.34 68.51 -18.48
CA GLU A 383 32.55 69.24 -18.11
C GLU A 383 33.34 69.70 -19.35
N ASN A 384 33.53 68.81 -20.34
CA ASN A 384 34.21 69.16 -21.60
C ASN A 384 33.44 70.22 -22.40
N ALA A 385 32.10 70.23 -22.34
CA ALA A 385 31.28 71.27 -22.95
C ALA A 385 31.43 72.62 -22.24
N GLY A 386 31.46 72.64 -20.90
CA GLY A 386 31.75 73.83 -20.09
C GLY A 386 33.11 74.43 -20.41
N LEU A 387 34.17 73.61 -20.35
CA LEU A 387 35.54 74.03 -20.65
C LEU A 387 35.72 74.57 -22.08
N ARG A 388 34.91 74.10 -23.05
CA ARG A 388 34.88 74.67 -24.42
C ARG A 388 34.19 76.03 -24.48
N ALA A 389 33.11 76.23 -23.72
CA ALA A 389 32.45 77.53 -23.60
C ALA A 389 33.39 78.55 -22.92
N ASP A 390 34.04 78.17 -21.81
CA ASP A 390 34.99 79.04 -21.11
C ASP A 390 36.19 79.39 -22.00
N LYS A 391 36.72 78.43 -22.76
CA LYS A 391 37.75 78.70 -23.78
C LYS A 391 37.28 79.72 -24.82
N ALA A 392 36.06 79.59 -25.33
CA ALA A 392 35.52 80.52 -26.33
C ALA A 392 35.30 81.93 -25.74
N ASN A 393 34.86 82.03 -24.49
CA ASN A 393 34.74 83.29 -23.75
C ASN A 393 36.10 83.97 -23.60
N LEU A 394 37.12 83.23 -23.16
CA LEU A 394 38.50 83.72 -23.02
C LEU A 394 39.12 84.12 -24.37
N GLU A 395 38.83 83.40 -25.46
CA GLU A 395 39.26 83.78 -26.81
C GLU A 395 38.58 85.08 -27.28
N GLN A 396 37.29 85.28 -26.98
CA GLN A 396 36.58 86.54 -27.25
C GLN A 396 37.13 87.71 -26.42
N GLU A 397 37.42 87.51 -25.14
CA GLU A 397 38.00 88.54 -24.27
C GLU A 397 39.42 88.90 -24.69
N ASN A 398 40.25 87.91 -25.04
CA ASN A 398 41.58 88.14 -25.61
C ASN A 398 41.54 88.96 -26.91
N TYR A 399 40.51 88.75 -27.75
CA TYR A 399 40.27 89.56 -28.94
C TYR A 399 39.88 91.01 -28.59
N ARG A 400 38.97 91.23 -27.64
CA ARG A 400 38.61 92.57 -27.15
C ARG A 400 39.81 93.34 -26.60
N LEU A 401 40.65 92.68 -25.80
CA LEU A 401 41.87 93.27 -25.23
C LEU A 401 42.89 93.65 -26.33
N LYS A 402 43.02 92.85 -27.40
CA LYS A 402 43.85 93.19 -28.57
C LYS A 402 43.36 94.43 -29.31
N VAL A 403 42.04 94.58 -29.50
CA VAL A 403 41.45 95.78 -30.12
C VAL A 403 41.69 97.01 -29.25
N SER A 404 41.40 96.93 -27.94
CA SER A 404 41.63 98.04 -27.01
C SER A 404 43.11 98.46 -26.94
N ASN A 405 44.04 97.51 -27.00
CA ASN A 405 45.47 97.81 -27.00
C ASN A 405 45.94 98.49 -28.31
N ALA A 406 45.32 98.16 -29.45
CA ALA A 406 45.58 98.85 -30.72
C ALA A 406 45.08 100.31 -30.67
N GLU A 407 43.87 100.56 -30.16
CA GLU A 407 43.34 101.92 -29.97
C GLU A 407 44.20 102.78 -29.04
N LEU A 408 44.73 102.19 -27.95
CA LEU A 408 45.64 102.89 -27.04
C LEU A 408 47.00 103.18 -27.68
N SER A 409 47.52 102.25 -28.50
CA SER A 409 48.75 102.47 -29.28
C SER A 409 48.58 103.59 -30.31
N GLU A 410 47.42 103.69 -30.97
CA GLU A 410 47.12 104.77 -31.90
C GLU A 410 46.95 106.13 -31.19
N LYS A 411 46.30 106.15 -30.02
CA LYS A 411 46.21 107.36 -29.17
C LYS A 411 47.58 107.87 -28.71
N ASN A 412 48.49 107.00 -28.26
CA ASN A 412 49.88 107.38 -27.98
C ASN A 412 50.58 107.93 -29.24
N SER A 413 50.41 107.27 -30.39
CA SER A 413 50.99 107.70 -31.67
C SER A 413 50.47 109.06 -32.15
N ALA A 414 49.29 109.50 -31.69
CA ALA A 414 48.75 110.84 -31.96
C ALA A 414 49.34 111.87 -30.99
N LEU A 415 49.35 111.58 -29.68
CA LEU A 415 49.92 112.46 -28.64
C LEU A 415 51.41 112.75 -28.86
N GLU A 416 52.20 111.78 -29.35
CA GLU A 416 53.60 112.00 -29.72
C GLU A 416 53.78 113.04 -30.85
N ARG A 417 52.84 113.12 -31.79
CA ARG A 417 52.86 114.12 -32.89
C ARG A 417 52.51 115.51 -32.38
N GLU A 418 51.48 115.60 -31.54
CA GLU A 418 51.03 116.84 -30.91
C GLU A 418 52.11 117.44 -30.00
N ASN A 419 52.74 116.61 -29.16
CA ASN A 419 53.82 117.02 -28.27
C ASN A 419 55.05 117.53 -29.06
N LYS A 420 55.35 116.91 -30.20
CA LYS A 420 56.38 117.42 -31.13
C LYS A 420 56.00 118.78 -31.74
N GLN A 421 54.76 118.94 -32.20
CA GLN A 421 54.26 120.20 -32.77
C GLN A 421 54.32 121.37 -31.77
N LEU A 422 53.98 121.12 -30.50
CA LEU A 422 54.10 122.11 -29.42
C LEU A 422 55.57 122.46 -29.12
N SER A 423 56.49 121.49 -29.21
CA SER A 423 57.92 121.71 -29.02
C SER A 423 58.53 122.63 -30.10
N ASP A 424 58.14 122.44 -31.37
CA ASP A 424 58.58 123.29 -32.47
C ASP A 424 58.03 124.73 -32.33
N GLN A 425 56.76 124.92 -31.95
CA GLN A 425 56.18 126.25 -31.70
C GLN A 425 56.91 127.03 -30.59
N LEU A 426 57.32 126.34 -29.51
CA LEU A 426 58.02 126.94 -28.38
C LEU A 426 59.45 127.40 -28.74
N ARG A 427 60.04 126.82 -29.78
CA ARG A 427 61.35 127.21 -30.33
C ARG A 427 61.28 128.54 -31.09
N ASP A 428 60.23 128.75 -31.89
CA ASP A 428 60.10 129.97 -32.71
C ASP A 428 59.82 131.22 -31.86
N ALA A 429 58.97 131.10 -30.83
CA ALA A 429 58.72 132.17 -29.87
C ALA A 429 60.01 132.66 -29.16
N ASN A 430 60.95 131.75 -28.90
CA ASN A 430 62.26 132.07 -28.27
C ASN A 430 63.24 132.82 -29.18
N ASN A 431 62.98 132.87 -30.50
CA ASN A 431 63.79 133.65 -31.44
C ASN A 431 63.30 135.11 -31.50
N ALA A 432 61.99 135.31 -31.63
CA ALA A 432 61.38 136.65 -31.71
C ALA A 432 61.71 137.56 -30.50
N LEU A 433 61.87 136.99 -29.31
CA LEU A 433 62.19 137.73 -28.08
C LEU A 433 63.60 138.35 -28.09
N LYS A 434 64.54 137.88 -28.93
CA LYS A 434 65.94 138.34 -28.93
C LYS A 434 66.19 139.61 -29.74
N ASP A 435 65.39 139.86 -30.77
CA ASP A 435 65.55 141.03 -31.64
C ASP A 435 64.94 142.30 -31.02
N ALA A 436 63.85 142.18 -30.25
CA ALA A 436 63.18 143.29 -29.57
C ALA A 436 64.10 144.04 -28.59
N THR A 437 64.92 143.31 -27.83
CA THR A 437 65.84 143.87 -26.81
C THR A 437 66.91 144.79 -27.40
N ARG A 438 67.16 144.71 -28.73
CA ARG A 438 68.25 145.43 -29.39
C ARG A 438 67.88 146.84 -29.85
N GLN A 439 66.60 147.17 -29.97
CA GLN A 439 66.12 148.47 -30.49
C GLN A 439 65.94 149.55 -29.41
N ILE A 440 66.01 149.18 -28.13
CA ILE A 440 65.68 150.08 -27.00
C ILE A 440 66.87 150.98 -26.61
N GLN A 441 68.11 150.58 -26.93
CA GLN A 441 69.31 151.26 -26.44
C GLN A 441 69.67 152.55 -27.20
N ASP A 442 69.31 152.66 -28.48
CA ASP A 442 69.75 153.77 -29.35
C ASP A 442 68.95 155.08 -29.15
N LEU A 443 67.70 154.99 -28.65
CA LEU A 443 66.75 156.12 -28.58
C LEU A 443 67.00 157.10 -27.42
N LEU A 444 67.88 156.79 -26.47
CA LEU A 444 68.08 157.60 -25.25
C LEU A 444 69.11 158.73 -25.39
N SER A 445 69.94 158.74 -26.44
CA SER A 445 71.08 159.66 -26.57
C SER A 445 70.74 161.01 -27.22
N LEU A 446 69.76 161.07 -28.13
CA LEU A 446 69.51 162.23 -29.00
C LEU A 446 68.68 163.35 -28.36
N LYS A 447 68.08 163.10 -27.18
CA LYS A 447 67.09 163.98 -26.53
C LYS A 447 67.67 165.26 -25.91
N ALA A 448 68.98 165.30 -25.61
CA ALA A 448 69.47 166.09 -24.49
C ALA A 448 70.05 167.49 -24.79
N GLN A 449 70.26 167.88 -26.06
CA GLN A 449 71.40 168.77 -26.35
C GLN A 449 71.12 170.17 -26.95
N LEU A 450 69.93 170.49 -27.50
CA LEU A 450 69.71 171.77 -28.19
C LEU A 450 68.33 172.40 -27.96
N GLU A 451 68.33 173.74 -27.82
CA GLU A 451 67.27 174.67 -28.23
C GLU A 451 65.86 174.33 -27.72
N ALA A 452 65.61 174.24 -26.41
CA ALA A 452 66.03 175.15 -25.33
C ALA A 452 65.50 176.60 -25.49
N GLU A 453 64.48 176.89 -24.68
CA GLU A 453 64.28 178.12 -23.91
C GLU A 453 63.64 179.38 -24.53
N ARG A 454 63.79 179.74 -25.81
CA ARG A 454 63.34 181.09 -26.25
C ARG A 454 61.83 181.27 -26.48
N ASP A 455 61.23 180.50 -27.40
CA ASP A 455 59.87 180.83 -27.90
C ASP A 455 58.73 180.27 -27.00
N ASN A 456 59.09 179.49 -25.98
CA ASN A 456 58.22 178.76 -25.06
C ASN A 456 57.36 179.63 -24.10
N LEU A 457 57.45 180.96 -24.15
CA LEU A 457 56.72 181.86 -23.23
C LEU A 457 55.69 182.77 -23.93
N ALA A 458 55.65 182.83 -25.26
CA ALA A 458 54.67 183.64 -26.00
C ALA A 458 53.49 182.82 -26.56
N ALA A 459 53.69 181.54 -26.86
CA ALA A 459 52.63 180.64 -27.34
C ALA A 459 51.74 180.10 -26.20
N ALA A 460 52.33 179.86 -25.03
CA ALA A 460 51.72 179.15 -23.89
C ALA A 460 50.48 179.81 -23.25
N LEU A 461 50.10 181.04 -23.65
CA LEU A 461 48.85 181.68 -23.24
C LEU A 461 47.69 181.46 -24.25
N ARG A 462 48.01 181.00 -25.47
CA ARG A 462 47.04 180.71 -26.54
C ARG A 462 46.76 179.22 -26.65
N ASP A 463 47.82 178.42 -26.50
CA ASP A 463 47.73 176.95 -26.53
C ASP A 463 46.84 176.39 -25.40
N THR A 464 46.66 177.13 -24.30
CA THR A 464 45.77 176.76 -23.20
C THR A 464 44.28 176.92 -23.53
N GLU A 465 43.91 177.85 -24.41
CA GLU A 465 42.52 178.03 -24.87
C GLU A 465 42.12 176.92 -25.85
N ASP A 466 43.02 176.54 -26.77
CA ASP A 466 42.79 175.41 -27.68
C ASP A 466 42.96 174.05 -26.97
N ALA A 467 43.85 173.91 -25.97
CA ALA A 467 44.00 172.67 -25.21
C ALA A 467 42.76 172.30 -24.39
N LEU A 468 41.99 173.28 -23.88
CA LEU A 468 40.70 173.04 -23.23
C LEU A 468 39.72 172.40 -24.22
N LYS A 469 39.62 172.97 -25.42
CA LYS A 469 38.75 172.53 -26.52
C LYS A 469 39.15 171.14 -27.05
N ASP A 470 40.44 170.86 -27.11
CA ASP A 470 40.97 169.56 -27.51
C ASP A 470 40.84 168.51 -26.38
N ALA A 471 40.79 168.93 -25.11
CA ALA A 471 40.40 168.06 -24.00
C ALA A 471 38.90 167.74 -24.01
N GLU A 472 38.02 168.68 -24.35
CA GLU A 472 36.58 168.43 -24.58
C GLU A 472 36.37 167.43 -25.73
N ASN A 473 37.09 167.59 -26.85
CA ASN A 473 37.07 166.64 -27.96
C ASN A 473 37.56 165.23 -27.54
N LYS A 474 38.63 165.15 -26.74
CA LYS A 474 39.15 163.87 -26.22
C LYS A 474 38.21 163.23 -25.20
N LEU A 475 37.50 164.03 -24.40
CA LEU A 475 36.45 163.55 -23.50
C LEU A 475 35.24 163.03 -24.29
N ALA A 476 34.85 163.70 -25.37
CA ALA A 476 33.82 163.20 -26.30
C ALA A 476 34.26 161.88 -26.95
N ALA A 477 35.47 161.81 -27.52
CA ALA A 477 36.02 160.60 -28.13
C ALA A 477 36.17 159.43 -27.12
N ALA A 478 36.54 159.72 -25.87
CA ALA A 478 36.62 158.72 -24.80
C ALA A 478 35.23 158.20 -24.40
N ASN A 479 34.22 159.07 -24.30
CA ASN A 479 32.84 158.65 -24.06
C ASN A 479 32.28 157.83 -25.23
N ASP A 480 32.59 158.20 -26.47
CA ASP A 480 32.24 157.45 -27.67
C ASP A 480 32.90 156.07 -27.69
N ALA A 481 34.19 155.98 -27.37
CA ALA A 481 34.92 154.72 -27.25
C ALA A 481 34.35 153.84 -26.13
N LEU A 482 34.01 154.43 -24.97
CA LEU A 482 33.44 153.72 -23.83
C LEU A 482 32.01 153.23 -24.13
N ASN A 483 31.21 154.01 -24.86
CA ASN A 483 29.88 153.61 -25.34
C ASN A 483 29.96 152.52 -26.41
N ARG A 484 30.94 152.56 -27.33
CA ARG A 484 31.21 151.48 -28.28
C ARG A 484 31.65 150.20 -27.57
N LEU A 485 32.55 150.31 -26.58
CA LEU A 485 33.02 149.16 -25.79
C LEU A 485 31.89 148.57 -24.92
N ARG A 486 30.96 149.40 -24.41
CA ARG A 486 29.71 148.92 -23.79
C ARG A 486 28.84 148.16 -24.78
N ALA A 487 28.61 148.70 -25.99
CA ALA A 487 27.82 148.03 -27.01
C ALA A 487 28.47 146.70 -27.47
N GLU A 488 29.79 146.65 -27.61
CA GLU A 488 30.55 145.43 -27.95
C GLU A 488 30.50 144.40 -26.81
N MET A 489 30.58 144.83 -25.54
CA MET A 489 30.41 143.94 -24.38
C MET A 489 28.96 143.44 -24.23
N GLU A 490 27.96 144.28 -24.50
CA GLU A 490 26.54 143.86 -24.56
C GLU A 490 26.30 142.88 -25.71
N GLN A 491 26.92 143.09 -26.87
CA GLN A 491 26.84 142.15 -27.98
C GLN A 491 27.50 140.82 -27.61
N ARG A 492 28.72 140.82 -27.06
CA ARG A 492 29.39 139.59 -26.60
C ARG A 492 28.64 138.87 -25.49
N LEU A 493 27.95 139.60 -24.61
CA LEU A 493 27.05 138.99 -23.63
C LEU A 493 25.88 138.28 -24.32
N ARG A 494 25.21 138.92 -25.28
CA ARG A 494 24.12 138.28 -26.07
C ARG A 494 24.62 137.07 -26.86
N GLU A 495 25.78 137.17 -27.51
CA GLU A 495 26.42 136.04 -28.22
C GLU A 495 26.72 134.88 -27.27
N LYS A 496 27.16 135.15 -26.03
CA LYS A 496 27.39 134.12 -25.01
C LYS A 496 26.10 133.57 -24.40
N ASP A 497 25.07 134.38 -24.20
CA ASP A 497 23.75 133.90 -23.80
C ASP A 497 23.12 133.02 -24.90
N GLU A 498 23.29 133.36 -26.17
CA GLU A 498 22.85 132.54 -27.32
C GLU A 498 23.66 131.24 -27.45
N GLU A 499 24.98 131.25 -27.23
CA GLU A 499 25.79 130.03 -27.12
C GLU A 499 25.31 129.13 -25.97
N ILE A 500 25.10 129.70 -24.77
CA ILE A 500 24.64 128.98 -23.58
C ILE A 500 23.25 128.38 -23.83
N ASP A 501 22.34 129.13 -24.45
CA ASP A 501 20.98 128.67 -24.70
C ASP A 501 20.92 127.64 -25.85
N SER A 502 21.83 127.74 -26.84
CA SER A 502 22.08 126.70 -27.85
C SER A 502 22.58 125.39 -27.20
N ILE A 503 23.59 125.48 -26.32
CA ILE A 503 24.13 124.32 -25.56
C ILE A 503 23.07 123.71 -24.63
N ARG A 504 22.21 124.54 -24.00
CA ARG A 504 21.06 124.05 -23.23
C ARG A 504 20.09 123.28 -24.12
N LYS A 505 19.75 123.81 -25.31
CA LYS A 505 18.84 123.17 -26.26
C LYS A 505 19.40 121.87 -26.84
N SER A 506 20.70 121.79 -27.14
CA SER A 506 21.33 120.53 -27.56
C SER A 506 21.42 119.52 -26.43
N SER A 507 21.76 119.95 -25.21
CA SER A 507 21.81 119.07 -24.03
C SER A 507 20.43 118.54 -23.66
N ALA A 508 19.38 119.38 -23.73
CA ALA A 508 18.01 118.97 -23.49
C ALA A 508 17.55 117.89 -24.48
N ARG A 509 17.82 118.07 -25.79
CA ARG A 509 17.52 117.06 -26.82
C ARG A 509 18.27 115.74 -26.58
N ALA A 510 19.56 115.81 -26.22
CA ALA A 510 20.33 114.63 -25.88
C ALA A 510 19.77 113.90 -24.64
N ILE A 511 19.28 114.63 -23.64
CA ILE A 511 18.59 114.07 -22.47
C ILE A 511 17.25 113.44 -22.87
N GLU A 512 16.43 114.10 -23.69
CA GLU A 512 15.17 113.55 -24.20
C GLU A 512 15.38 112.26 -25.02
N GLU A 513 16.42 112.21 -25.86
CA GLU A 513 16.74 111.03 -26.67
C GLU A 513 17.34 109.88 -25.84
N LEU A 514 18.14 110.18 -24.80
CA LEU A 514 18.59 109.20 -23.80
C LEU A 514 17.44 108.69 -22.93
N GLN A 515 16.50 109.56 -22.51
CA GLN A 515 15.29 109.15 -21.80
C GLN A 515 14.39 108.29 -22.66
N ARG A 516 14.21 108.64 -23.94
CA ARG A 516 13.42 107.86 -24.89
C ARG A 516 14.04 106.49 -25.15
N THR A 517 15.34 106.41 -25.41
CA THR A 517 16.03 105.13 -25.62
C THR A 517 16.03 104.26 -24.36
N LEU A 518 16.17 104.85 -23.17
CA LEU A 518 15.98 104.16 -21.89
C LEU A 518 14.55 103.58 -21.77
N VAL A 519 13.51 104.35 -22.09
CA VAL A 519 12.10 103.88 -22.07
C VAL A 519 11.85 102.78 -23.11
N GLU A 520 12.41 102.90 -24.32
CA GLU A 520 12.30 101.86 -25.36
C GLU A 520 13.05 100.57 -24.96
N VAL A 521 14.16 100.65 -24.22
CA VAL A 521 14.88 99.50 -23.67
C VAL A 521 14.15 98.89 -22.46
N GLU A 522 13.67 99.72 -21.53
CA GLU A 522 12.88 99.26 -20.37
C GLU A 522 11.60 98.56 -20.80
N THR A 523 10.87 99.10 -21.77
CA THR A 523 9.61 98.49 -22.25
C THR A 523 9.85 97.15 -22.95
N ARG A 524 10.95 97.02 -23.71
CA ARG A 524 11.39 95.72 -24.26
C ARG A 524 11.68 94.72 -23.14
N TYR A 525 12.56 95.04 -22.18
CA TYR A 525 12.88 94.12 -21.08
C TYR A 525 11.67 93.80 -20.20
N LYS A 526 10.79 94.77 -19.90
CA LYS A 526 9.53 94.53 -19.16
C LYS A 526 8.61 93.58 -19.94
N SER A 527 8.52 93.70 -21.27
CA SER A 527 7.74 92.78 -22.10
C SER A 527 8.34 91.37 -22.15
N GLU A 528 9.67 91.26 -22.20
CA GLU A 528 10.38 89.98 -22.26
C GLU A 528 10.35 89.24 -20.91
N ILE A 529 10.59 89.94 -19.80
CA ILE A 529 10.37 89.43 -18.44
C ILE A 529 8.91 88.97 -18.27
N THR A 530 7.93 89.72 -18.79
CA THR A 530 6.52 89.31 -18.74
C THR A 530 6.24 88.07 -19.57
N ARG A 531 6.88 87.93 -20.74
CA ARG A 531 6.77 86.73 -21.61
C ARG A 531 7.39 85.50 -20.95
N ILE A 532 8.60 85.64 -20.38
CA ILE A 532 9.31 84.58 -19.66
C ILE A 532 8.54 84.18 -18.41
N LYS A 533 8.05 85.14 -17.61
CA LYS A 533 7.19 84.89 -16.45
C LYS A 533 5.92 84.12 -16.84
N LYS A 534 5.20 84.56 -17.89
CA LYS A 534 4.02 83.84 -18.38
C LYS A 534 4.34 82.42 -18.83
N LYS A 535 5.50 82.20 -19.47
CA LYS A 535 5.95 80.85 -19.85
C LYS A 535 6.18 79.98 -18.62
N TYR A 536 6.93 80.46 -17.62
CA TYR A 536 7.12 79.72 -16.38
C TYR A 536 5.80 79.50 -15.61
N GLU A 537 4.85 80.43 -15.65
CA GLU A 537 3.49 80.23 -15.10
C GLU A 537 2.69 79.15 -15.82
N THR A 538 2.90 78.92 -17.12
CA THR A 538 2.33 77.74 -17.82
C THR A 538 3.12 76.46 -17.53
N ASP A 539 4.46 76.51 -17.62
CA ASP A 539 5.33 75.36 -17.34
C ASP A 539 5.07 74.81 -15.91
N ILE A 540 4.89 75.69 -14.91
CA ILE A 540 4.52 75.33 -13.54
C ILE A 540 3.15 74.65 -13.49
N ARG A 541 2.11 75.21 -14.12
CA ARG A 541 0.75 74.63 -14.11
C ARG A 541 0.69 73.27 -14.82
N GLU A 542 1.48 73.08 -15.87
CA GLU A 542 1.60 71.80 -16.57
C GLU A 542 2.30 70.76 -15.69
N LEU A 543 3.36 71.15 -14.96
CA LEU A 543 4.03 70.29 -13.98
C LEU A 543 3.14 69.98 -12.76
N GLU A 544 2.39 70.95 -12.25
CA GLU A 544 1.38 70.76 -11.19
C GLU A 544 0.30 69.77 -11.64
N GLY A 545 -0.26 69.95 -12.85
CA GLY A 545 -1.25 69.02 -13.42
C GLY A 545 -0.70 67.62 -13.69
N ALA A 546 0.55 67.51 -14.14
CA ALA A 546 1.23 66.23 -14.32
C ALA A 546 1.48 65.52 -12.97
N LEU A 547 1.91 66.25 -11.95
CA LEU A 547 2.09 65.76 -10.58
C LEU A 547 0.77 65.30 -9.97
N ASP A 548 -0.31 66.06 -10.16
CA ASP A 548 -1.63 65.72 -9.62
C ASP A 548 -2.21 64.46 -10.29
N ASN A 549 -2.02 64.31 -11.61
CA ASN A 549 -2.37 63.08 -12.33
C ASN A 549 -1.52 61.88 -11.89
N ALA A 550 -0.21 62.06 -11.69
CA ALA A 550 0.68 61.02 -11.17
C ALA A 550 0.30 60.59 -9.74
N ASN A 551 -0.08 61.54 -8.88
CA ASN A 551 -0.56 61.27 -7.52
C ASN A 551 -1.89 60.50 -7.53
N ARG A 552 -2.82 60.84 -8.42
CA ARG A 552 -4.09 60.10 -8.59
C ARG A 552 -3.84 58.66 -9.06
N ALA A 553 -3.00 58.48 -10.09
CA ALA A 553 -2.61 57.15 -10.57
C ALA A 553 -1.92 56.31 -9.47
N ASN A 554 -1.01 56.91 -8.70
CA ASN A 554 -0.35 56.25 -7.56
C ASN A 554 -1.37 55.85 -6.47
N ALA A 555 -2.33 56.72 -6.15
CA ALA A 555 -3.42 56.40 -5.23
C ALA A 555 -4.32 55.24 -5.72
N GLU A 556 -4.53 55.13 -7.04
CA GLU A 556 -5.27 54.01 -7.65
C GLU A 556 -4.47 52.71 -7.66
N TYR A 557 -3.17 52.75 -7.99
CA TYR A 557 -2.28 51.59 -7.85
C TYR A 557 -2.18 51.13 -6.38
N LEU A 558 -2.12 52.04 -5.41
CA LEU A 558 -2.15 51.70 -3.98
C LEU A 558 -3.49 51.06 -3.54
N ARG A 559 -4.61 51.43 -4.16
CA ARG A 559 -5.90 50.73 -3.96
C ARG A 559 -5.89 49.34 -4.59
N GLN A 560 -5.38 49.21 -5.82
CA GLN A 560 -5.25 47.91 -6.49
C GLN A 560 -4.32 46.97 -5.71
N ILE A 561 -3.17 47.44 -5.24
CA ILE A 561 -2.22 46.67 -4.41
C ILE A 561 -2.93 46.18 -3.12
N LYS A 562 -3.68 47.04 -2.42
CA LYS A 562 -4.45 46.62 -1.24
C LYS A 562 -5.56 45.59 -1.57
N SER A 563 -6.23 45.75 -2.71
CA SER A 563 -7.24 44.79 -3.18
C SER A 563 -6.62 43.43 -3.54
N LEU A 564 -5.46 43.43 -4.21
CA LEU A 564 -4.70 42.22 -4.53
C LEU A 564 -4.12 41.56 -3.26
N GLN A 565 -3.64 42.33 -2.28
CA GLN A 565 -3.21 41.81 -0.98
C GLN A 565 -4.37 41.16 -0.20
N ALA A 566 -5.57 41.74 -0.24
CA ALA A 566 -6.77 41.12 0.34
C ALA A 566 -7.15 39.84 -0.40
N ARG A 567 -7.07 39.84 -1.75
CA ARG A 567 -7.35 38.67 -2.59
C ARG A 567 -6.34 37.54 -2.39
N VAL A 568 -5.07 37.86 -2.15
CA VAL A 568 -4.04 36.88 -1.77
C VAL A 568 -4.38 36.25 -0.42
N LYS A 569 -4.72 37.04 0.61
CA LYS A 569 -5.13 36.52 1.93
C LYS A 569 -6.39 35.65 1.89
N GLU A 570 -7.35 36.00 1.04
CA GLU A 570 -8.54 35.18 0.79
C GLU A 570 -8.15 33.81 0.20
N LEU A 571 -7.24 33.79 -0.77
CA LEU A 571 -6.72 32.55 -1.38
C LEU A 571 -5.83 31.75 -0.42
N GLU A 572 -5.03 32.40 0.42
CA GLU A 572 -4.23 31.77 1.50
C GLU A 572 -5.15 31.05 2.50
N SER A 573 -6.21 31.73 2.97
CA SER A 573 -7.21 31.11 3.87
C SER A 573 -7.92 29.93 3.23
N LEU A 574 -8.33 30.04 1.96
CA LEU A 574 -8.97 28.94 1.22
C LEU A 574 -8.01 27.76 1.00
N LEU A 575 -6.71 28.02 0.84
CA LEU A 575 -5.69 26.98 0.74
C LEU A 575 -5.44 26.28 2.08
N GLU A 576 -5.42 27.02 3.20
CA GLU A 576 -5.35 26.43 4.54
C GLU A 576 -6.56 25.54 4.85
N ASP A 577 -7.78 26.02 4.58
CA ASP A 577 -9.00 25.26 4.85
C ASP A 577 -9.13 24.02 3.93
N ALA A 578 -8.74 24.14 2.66
CA ALA A 578 -8.64 22.98 1.76
C ALA A 578 -7.58 21.97 2.23
N SER A 579 -6.46 22.45 2.77
CA SER A 579 -5.40 21.59 3.33
C SER A 579 -5.87 20.86 4.60
N ARG A 580 -6.60 21.54 5.50
CA ARG A 580 -7.24 20.92 6.68
C ARG A 580 -8.23 19.84 6.28
N GLN A 581 -9.12 20.11 5.33
CA GLN A 581 -10.09 19.12 4.82
C GLN A 581 -9.39 17.89 4.20
N LEU A 582 -8.27 18.10 3.51
CA LEU A 582 -7.48 17.02 2.93
C LEU A 582 -6.80 16.16 4.02
N GLU A 583 -6.32 16.78 5.09
CA GLU A 583 -5.76 16.10 6.26
C GLU A 583 -6.82 15.30 7.05
N ASP A 584 -8.02 15.87 7.23
CA ASP A 584 -9.18 15.17 7.82
C ASP A 584 -9.59 13.96 6.97
N LEU A 585 -9.64 14.11 5.64
CA LEU A 585 -9.94 13.00 4.73
C LEU A 585 -8.86 11.90 4.75
N ARG A 586 -7.58 12.25 4.88
CA ARG A 586 -6.49 11.28 5.11
C ARG A 586 -6.65 10.54 6.43
N SER A 587 -7.03 11.24 7.50
CA SER A 587 -7.30 10.65 8.82
C SER A 587 -8.48 9.66 8.76
N GLN A 588 -9.58 10.05 8.11
CA GLN A 588 -10.74 9.18 7.87
C GLN A 588 -10.39 7.97 7.01
N LEU A 589 -9.58 8.14 5.95
CA LEU A 589 -9.09 7.05 5.12
C LEU A 589 -8.26 6.05 5.96
N SER A 590 -7.30 6.53 6.76
CA SER A 590 -6.48 5.67 7.62
C SER A 590 -7.31 4.90 8.66
N LEU A 591 -8.36 5.53 9.22
CA LEU A 591 -9.32 4.87 10.11
C LEU A 591 -10.14 3.80 9.37
N SER A 592 -10.53 4.06 8.12
CA SER A 592 -11.24 3.09 7.27
C SER A 592 -10.34 1.92 6.87
N GLU A 593 -9.07 2.17 6.54
CA GLU A 593 -8.08 1.13 6.24
C GLU A 593 -7.80 0.24 7.44
N LYS A 594 -7.66 0.82 8.64
CA LYS A 594 -7.54 0.05 9.89
C LYS A 594 -8.74 -0.85 10.12
N LYS A 595 -9.97 -0.31 9.99
CA LYS A 595 -11.21 -1.12 10.07
C LYS A 595 -11.25 -2.23 9.01
N ARG A 596 -10.83 -1.95 7.77
CA ARG A 596 -10.73 -2.95 6.69
C ARG A 596 -9.75 -4.08 7.04
N ILE A 597 -8.62 -3.75 7.66
CA ILE A 597 -7.63 -4.74 8.11
C ILE A 597 -8.20 -5.58 9.26
N THR A 598 -8.83 -4.97 10.27
CA THR A 598 -9.46 -5.70 11.39
C THR A 598 -10.54 -6.67 10.90
N ILE A 599 -11.45 -6.22 10.03
CA ILE A 599 -12.49 -7.08 9.44
C ILE A 599 -11.88 -8.19 8.57
N GLN A 600 -10.75 -7.92 7.90
CA GLN A 600 -10.04 -8.94 7.15
C GLN A 600 -9.42 -10.01 8.07
N THR A 601 -8.81 -9.63 9.19
CA THR A 601 -8.29 -10.59 10.18
C THR A 601 -9.42 -11.38 10.85
N GLU A 602 -10.54 -10.74 11.20
CA GLU A 602 -11.74 -11.43 11.74
C GLU A 602 -12.29 -12.46 10.73
N LEU A 603 -12.31 -12.14 9.43
CA LEU A 603 -12.71 -13.06 8.38
C LEU A 603 -11.73 -14.24 8.21
N GLU A 604 -10.43 -14.01 8.39
CA GLU A 604 -9.40 -15.05 8.34
C GLU A 604 -9.47 -15.96 9.58
N ASP A 605 -9.68 -15.40 10.78
CA ASP A 605 -9.96 -16.15 12.00
C ASP A 605 -11.24 -17.00 11.86
N CYS A 606 -12.35 -16.43 11.41
CA CYS A 606 -13.60 -17.16 11.17
C CYS A 606 -13.43 -18.30 10.14
N ARG A 607 -12.56 -18.15 9.13
CA ARG A 607 -12.24 -19.24 8.19
C ARG A 607 -11.45 -20.37 8.86
N THR A 608 -10.44 -20.07 9.67
CA THR A 608 -9.70 -21.12 10.39
C THR A 608 -10.58 -21.86 11.40
N LEU A 609 -11.49 -21.15 12.07
CA LEU A 609 -12.50 -21.74 12.95
C LEU A 609 -13.47 -22.65 12.16
N LEU A 610 -13.96 -22.21 11.00
CA LEU A 610 -14.80 -23.03 10.12
C LEU A 610 -14.07 -24.30 9.65
N GLU A 611 -12.84 -24.19 9.17
CA GLU A 611 -12.03 -25.37 8.80
C GLU A 611 -11.83 -26.32 9.99
N SER A 612 -11.62 -25.80 11.20
CA SER A 612 -11.48 -26.63 12.40
C SER A 612 -12.79 -27.36 12.74
N ALA A 613 -13.93 -26.69 12.58
CA ALA A 613 -15.25 -27.25 12.79
C ALA A 613 -15.61 -28.29 11.73
N GLU A 614 -15.27 -28.07 10.45
CA GLU A 614 -15.48 -29.06 9.39
C GLU A 614 -14.61 -30.31 9.59
N ARG A 615 -13.35 -30.16 10.02
CA ARG A 615 -12.48 -31.29 10.39
C ARG A 615 -13.06 -32.07 11.59
N ALA A 616 -13.53 -31.36 12.62
CA ALA A 616 -14.19 -31.99 13.78
C ALA A 616 -15.49 -32.71 13.40
N ARG A 617 -16.33 -32.09 12.56
CA ARG A 617 -17.57 -32.69 12.03
C ARG A 617 -17.27 -33.96 11.24
N LYS A 618 -16.26 -33.92 10.36
CA LYS A 618 -15.84 -35.08 9.56
C LYS A 618 -15.27 -36.22 10.41
N ASN A 619 -14.56 -35.91 11.49
CA ASN A 619 -14.10 -36.92 12.44
C ASN A 619 -15.31 -37.57 13.15
N ALA A 620 -16.29 -36.79 13.60
CA ALA A 620 -17.52 -37.31 14.20
C ALA A 620 -18.38 -38.11 13.20
N GLU A 621 -18.41 -37.73 11.92
CA GLU A 621 -19.03 -38.52 10.83
C GLU A 621 -18.33 -39.88 10.64
N ASN A 622 -17.00 -39.92 10.70
CA ASN A 622 -16.24 -41.18 10.65
C ASN A 622 -16.50 -42.05 11.89
N GLU A 623 -16.48 -41.48 13.10
CA GLU A 623 -16.77 -42.19 14.35
C GLU A 623 -18.20 -42.74 14.38
N LEU A 624 -19.17 -41.99 13.83
CA LEU A 624 -20.54 -42.46 13.62
C LEU A 624 -20.60 -43.62 12.60
N GLY A 625 -19.78 -43.57 11.55
CA GLY A 625 -19.61 -44.67 10.60
C GLY A 625 -19.06 -45.94 11.26
N ASP A 626 -17.95 -45.83 11.98
CA ASP A 626 -17.30 -46.94 12.69
C ASP A 626 -18.19 -47.55 13.77
N THR A 627 -18.92 -46.72 14.53
CA THR A 627 -19.88 -47.20 15.53
C THR A 627 -21.12 -47.84 14.90
N SER A 628 -21.60 -47.33 13.76
CA SER A 628 -22.69 -47.95 12.99
C SER A 628 -22.27 -49.30 12.39
N ALA A 629 -21.03 -49.40 11.88
CA ALA A 629 -20.46 -50.66 11.40
C ALA A 629 -20.37 -51.69 12.53
N ARG A 630 -19.78 -51.33 13.67
CA ARG A 630 -19.73 -52.19 14.87
C ARG A 630 -21.11 -52.57 15.39
N LEU A 631 -22.09 -51.67 15.35
CA LEU A 631 -23.47 -51.97 15.72
C LEU A 631 -24.06 -53.03 14.78
N SER A 632 -23.83 -52.91 13.46
CA SER A 632 -24.25 -53.92 12.48
C SER A 632 -23.54 -55.26 12.69
N GLU A 633 -22.24 -55.27 12.97
CA GLU A 633 -21.48 -56.50 13.31
C GLU A 633 -22.04 -57.18 14.57
N VAL A 634 -22.28 -56.42 15.64
CA VAL A 634 -22.88 -56.93 16.89
C VAL A 634 -24.31 -57.42 16.63
N GLN A 635 -25.09 -56.73 15.80
CA GLN A 635 -26.47 -57.13 15.49
C GLN A 635 -26.51 -58.42 14.67
N ILE A 636 -25.60 -58.59 13.70
CA ILE A 636 -25.38 -59.87 12.99
C ILE A 636 -25.00 -60.96 14.01
N LEU A 637 -24.02 -60.69 14.87
CA LEU A 637 -23.52 -61.66 15.86
C LEU A 637 -24.59 -62.07 16.88
N VAL A 638 -25.47 -61.14 17.29
CA VAL A 638 -26.65 -61.41 18.11
C VAL A 638 -27.67 -62.27 17.36
N THR A 639 -27.93 -62.02 16.07
CA THR A 639 -28.82 -62.91 15.29
C THR A 639 -28.24 -64.31 15.11
N THR A 640 -26.93 -64.45 14.88
CA THR A 640 -26.25 -65.75 14.82
C THR A 640 -26.35 -66.48 16.15
N LEU A 641 -25.99 -65.85 17.27
CA LEU A 641 -26.12 -66.44 18.60
C LEU A 641 -27.56 -66.78 18.97
N THR A 642 -28.56 -66.01 18.50
CA THR A 642 -29.98 -66.33 18.69
C THR A 642 -30.40 -67.58 17.90
N ASN A 643 -29.85 -67.78 16.71
CA ASN A 643 -30.11 -68.98 15.90
C ASN A 643 -29.36 -70.21 16.43
N ASP A 644 -28.10 -70.06 16.86
CA ASP A 644 -27.37 -71.13 17.56
C ASP A 644 -28.06 -71.51 18.87
N LYS A 645 -28.52 -70.52 19.65
CA LYS A 645 -29.33 -70.76 20.86
C LYS A 645 -30.58 -71.58 20.52
N ARG A 646 -31.36 -71.18 19.51
CA ARG A 646 -32.56 -71.91 19.08
C ARG A 646 -32.26 -73.34 18.63
N ARG A 647 -31.12 -73.56 17.95
CA ARG A 647 -30.68 -74.92 17.60
C ARG A 647 -30.36 -75.73 18.85
N MET A 648 -29.58 -75.18 19.79
CA MET A 648 -29.27 -75.86 21.06
C MET A 648 -30.52 -76.13 21.91
N GLU A 649 -31.52 -75.23 21.92
CA GLU A 649 -32.81 -75.46 22.59
C GLU A 649 -33.59 -76.61 21.92
N ALA A 650 -33.53 -76.75 20.59
CA ALA A 650 -34.13 -77.87 19.87
C ALA A 650 -33.34 -79.19 20.08
N ASP A 651 -32.01 -79.14 20.05
CA ASP A 651 -31.12 -80.27 20.31
C ASP A 651 -31.33 -80.82 21.75
N ILE A 652 -31.49 -79.92 22.73
CA ILE A 652 -31.86 -80.27 24.11
C ILE A 652 -33.26 -80.90 24.17
N GLY A 653 -34.25 -80.36 23.45
CA GLY A 653 -35.59 -80.94 23.37
C GLY A 653 -35.60 -82.36 22.78
N ALA A 654 -34.78 -82.60 21.74
CA ALA A 654 -34.59 -83.94 21.18
C ALA A 654 -33.94 -84.88 22.20
N MET A 655 -32.84 -84.48 22.85
CA MET A 655 -32.19 -85.28 23.90
C MET A 655 -33.08 -85.55 25.11
N GLN A 656 -34.03 -84.66 25.42
CA GLN A 656 -35.04 -84.89 26.45
C GLN A 656 -36.05 -85.98 26.02
N SER A 657 -36.50 -85.96 24.76
CA SER A 657 -37.35 -87.02 24.20
C SER A 657 -36.63 -88.37 24.19
N ASP A 658 -35.38 -88.41 23.72
CA ASP A 658 -34.55 -89.62 23.71
C ASP A 658 -34.33 -90.19 25.12
N LEU A 659 -34.19 -89.31 26.12
CA LEU A 659 -34.04 -89.68 27.53
C LEU A 659 -35.34 -90.22 28.13
N ASP A 660 -36.49 -89.60 27.87
CA ASP A 660 -37.78 -90.09 28.33
C ASP A 660 -38.13 -91.43 27.69
N ASP A 661 -37.85 -91.62 26.39
CA ASP A 661 -37.99 -92.92 25.74
C ASP A 661 -37.02 -93.97 26.30
N ALA A 662 -35.76 -93.60 26.61
CA ALA A 662 -34.82 -94.50 27.28
C ALA A 662 -35.32 -94.90 28.69
N LEU A 663 -35.87 -93.96 29.46
CA LEU A 663 -36.45 -94.22 30.79
C LEU A 663 -37.72 -95.08 30.72
N ASN A 664 -38.57 -94.90 29.71
CA ASN A 664 -39.75 -95.73 29.49
C ASN A 664 -39.36 -97.15 29.06
N ASN A 665 -38.35 -97.30 28.19
CA ASN A 665 -37.78 -98.60 27.84
C ASN A 665 -37.12 -99.30 29.04
N MET A 666 -36.44 -98.55 29.92
CA MET A 666 -35.87 -99.08 31.16
C MET A 666 -36.97 -99.62 32.09
N ARG A 667 -38.01 -98.83 32.36
CA ARG A 667 -39.17 -99.27 33.17
C ARG A 667 -39.86 -100.50 32.59
N ALA A 668 -40.03 -100.56 31.26
CA ALA A 668 -40.61 -101.72 30.59
C ALA A 668 -39.71 -102.97 30.67
N ALA A 669 -38.39 -102.81 30.85
CA ALA A 669 -37.46 -103.89 31.13
C ALA A 669 -37.49 -104.32 32.61
N GLU A 670 -37.58 -103.36 33.55
CA GLU A 670 -37.72 -103.60 34.99
C GLU A 670 -39.01 -104.37 35.30
N GLU A 671 -40.16 -103.92 34.80
CA GLU A 671 -41.44 -104.65 34.92
C GLU A 671 -41.37 -106.07 34.36
N ARG A 672 -40.53 -106.30 33.35
CA ARG A 672 -40.36 -107.62 32.72
C ARG A 672 -39.44 -108.52 33.55
N ALA A 673 -38.43 -107.95 34.18
CA ALA A 673 -37.58 -108.63 35.15
C ALA A 673 -38.37 -109.02 36.41
N ASP A 674 -39.20 -108.12 36.96
CA ASP A 674 -40.04 -108.40 38.13
C ASP A 674 -41.06 -109.52 37.88
N ARG A 675 -41.68 -109.56 36.69
CA ARG A 675 -42.58 -110.66 36.29
C ARG A 675 -41.84 -112.00 36.24
N LEU A 676 -40.65 -112.03 35.65
CA LEU A 676 -39.80 -113.23 35.60
C LEU A 676 -39.31 -113.65 37.00
N GLN A 677 -38.99 -112.70 37.88
CA GLN A 677 -38.60 -112.97 39.25
C GLN A 677 -39.77 -113.54 40.07
N ALA A 678 -41.00 -113.05 39.86
CA ALA A 678 -42.20 -113.62 40.47
C ALA A 678 -42.49 -115.05 39.96
N GLU A 679 -42.26 -115.32 38.68
CA GLU A 679 -42.38 -116.66 38.07
C GLU A 679 -41.34 -117.64 38.62
N VAL A 680 -40.07 -117.20 38.76
CA VAL A 680 -39.00 -117.97 39.42
C VAL A 680 -39.32 -118.26 40.89
N ASN A 681 -39.83 -117.28 41.64
CA ASN A 681 -40.22 -117.46 43.03
C ASN A 681 -41.34 -118.51 43.16
N ARG A 682 -42.37 -118.42 42.30
CA ARG A 682 -43.47 -119.39 42.24
C ARG A 682 -42.98 -120.81 41.94
N LEU A 683 -42.12 -121.00 40.94
CA LEU A 683 -41.54 -122.30 40.61
C LEU A 683 -40.69 -122.86 41.78
N GLY A 684 -40.06 -121.98 42.56
CA GLY A 684 -39.35 -122.34 43.80
C GLY A 684 -40.28 -122.89 44.89
N ASP A 685 -41.50 -122.36 45.02
CA ASP A 685 -42.49 -122.85 45.99
C ASP A 685 -43.21 -124.12 45.50
N GLU A 686 -43.53 -124.23 44.21
CA GLU A 686 -44.06 -125.47 43.61
C GLU A 686 -43.05 -126.64 43.78
N LEU A 687 -41.75 -126.37 43.64
CA LEU A 687 -40.67 -127.35 43.91
C LEU A 687 -40.56 -127.73 45.40
N ARG A 688 -40.78 -126.79 46.33
CA ARG A 688 -40.81 -127.09 47.77
C ARG A 688 -41.96 -128.01 48.13
N GLN A 689 -43.14 -127.79 47.55
CA GLN A 689 -44.33 -128.58 47.83
C GLN A 689 -44.16 -130.05 47.38
N GLU A 690 -43.54 -130.30 46.22
CA GLU A 690 -43.19 -131.68 45.83
C GLU A 690 -42.10 -132.31 46.70
N GLN A 691 -41.18 -131.53 47.27
CA GLN A 691 -40.21 -132.05 48.25
C GLN A 691 -40.86 -132.42 49.59
N GLU A 692 -42.04 -131.88 49.94
CA GLU A 692 -42.83 -132.38 51.08
C GLU A 692 -43.64 -133.62 50.72
N ASN A 693 -44.28 -133.64 49.54
CA ASN A 693 -44.99 -134.84 49.02
C ASN A 693 -44.06 -136.07 49.00
N TYR A 694 -42.83 -135.90 48.49
CA TYR A 694 -41.84 -136.97 48.44
C TYR A 694 -41.46 -137.49 49.84
N LYS A 695 -41.24 -136.60 50.83
CA LYS A 695 -40.93 -136.99 52.22
C LYS A 695 -42.07 -137.77 52.86
N ASN A 696 -43.32 -137.38 52.59
CA ASN A 696 -44.52 -138.05 53.10
C ASN A 696 -44.71 -139.44 52.46
N ALA A 697 -44.32 -139.62 51.19
CA ALA A 697 -44.28 -140.93 50.55
C ALA A 697 -43.17 -141.83 51.13
N GLU A 698 -41.98 -141.28 51.41
CA GLU A 698 -40.86 -142.05 51.96
C GLU A 698 -41.10 -142.51 53.41
N SER A 699 -41.77 -141.71 54.24
CA SER A 699 -42.14 -142.11 55.61
C SER A 699 -43.16 -143.26 55.61
N LEU A 700 -44.20 -143.17 54.78
CA LEU A 700 -45.22 -144.22 54.63
C LEU A 700 -44.60 -145.55 54.15
N ARG A 701 -43.63 -145.51 53.23
CA ARG A 701 -42.93 -146.71 52.75
C ARG A 701 -42.16 -147.42 53.88
N LYS A 702 -41.46 -146.67 54.73
CA LYS A 702 -40.69 -147.22 55.86
C LYS A 702 -41.58 -147.85 56.93
N GLN A 703 -42.83 -147.41 57.06
CA GLN A 703 -43.79 -147.98 57.99
C GLN A 703 -44.26 -149.37 57.52
N LEU A 704 -44.56 -149.53 56.23
CA LEU A 704 -44.92 -150.81 55.61
C LEU A 704 -43.76 -151.82 55.60
N GLU A 705 -42.50 -151.36 55.47
CA GLU A 705 -41.30 -152.21 55.57
C GLU A 705 -41.12 -152.87 56.95
N ILE A 706 -41.77 -152.36 58.00
CA ILE A 706 -41.70 -152.93 59.36
C ILE A 706 -42.73 -154.05 59.53
N GLU A 707 -44.00 -153.81 59.14
CA GLU A 707 -45.09 -154.79 59.29
C GLU A 707 -44.81 -156.11 58.56
N ILE A 708 -44.17 -156.03 57.38
CA ILE A 708 -43.78 -157.20 56.58
C ILE A 708 -42.77 -158.11 57.33
N ARG A 709 -41.88 -157.53 58.15
CA ARG A 709 -40.88 -158.31 58.91
C ARG A 709 -41.50 -159.10 60.05
N GLU A 710 -42.48 -158.54 60.75
CA GLU A 710 -43.17 -159.26 61.84
C GLU A 710 -44.02 -160.43 61.33
N ILE A 711 -44.62 -160.29 60.15
CA ILE A 711 -45.37 -161.38 59.51
C ILE A 711 -44.44 -162.51 59.06
N THR A 712 -43.25 -162.17 58.56
CA THR A 712 -42.26 -163.16 58.07
C THR A 712 -41.81 -164.11 59.18
N ILE A 713 -41.45 -163.57 60.36
CA ILE A 713 -40.95 -164.37 61.50
C ILE A 713 -42.02 -165.37 62.00
N ARG A 714 -43.30 -164.99 61.98
CA ARG A 714 -44.42 -165.88 62.37
C ARG A 714 -44.71 -167.00 61.37
N LEU A 715 -44.17 -166.94 60.15
CA LEU A 715 -44.30 -167.99 59.15
C LEU A 715 -43.28 -169.11 59.39
N GLU A 716 -42.02 -168.74 59.64
CA GLU A 716 -40.88 -169.67 59.79
C GLU A 716 -41.05 -170.65 60.97
N GLU A 717 -41.66 -170.19 62.08
CA GLU A 717 -41.93 -171.05 63.24
C GLU A 717 -43.03 -172.11 62.97
N ALA A 718 -43.96 -171.85 62.05
CA ALA A 718 -45.03 -172.78 61.71
C ALA A 718 -44.56 -173.90 60.76
N GLU A 719 -43.70 -173.58 59.80
CA GLU A 719 -43.19 -174.55 58.81
C GLU A 719 -42.30 -175.64 59.45
N ALA A 720 -41.58 -175.30 60.53
CA ALA A 720 -40.74 -176.22 61.28
C ALA A 720 -41.50 -177.41 61.90
N PHE A 721 -42.80 -177.26 62.17
CA PHE A 721 -43.65 -178.31 62.74
C PHE A 721 -44.12 -179.30 61.66
N ALA A 722 -44.61 -178.80 60.52
CA ALA A 722 -45.18 -179.62 59.44
C ALA A 722 -44.16 -180.55 58.75
N MET A 723 -42.90 -180.12 58.65
CA MET A 723 -41.82 -180.84 57.97
C MET A 723 -41.46 -182.22 58.58
N ARG A 724 -41.95 -182.55 59.78
CA ARG A 724 -41.66 -183.83 60.46
C ARG A 724 -42.60 -184.98 60.08
N GLU A 725 -43.82 -184.72 59.61
CA GLU A 725 -44.74 -185.80 59.18
C GLU A 725 -44.75 -186.03 57.66
N GLY A 726 -44.69 -184.97 56.83
CA GLY A 726 -44.90 -185.07 55.38
C GLY A 726 -43.99 -186.07 54.65
N LYS A 727 -42.75 -186.23 55.12
CA LYS A 727 -41.77 -187.20 54.56
C LYS A 727 -42.19 -188.66 54.69
N ARG A 728 -43.16 -188.99 55.56
CA ARG A 728 -43.71 -190.36 55.73
C ARG A 728 -44.85 -190.68 54.76
N GLN A 729 -45.54 -189.66 54.26
CA GLN A 729 -46.68 -189.79 53.33
C GLN A 729 -46.21 -189.89 51.87
N ILE A 730 -45.26 -189.04 51.45
CA ILE A 730 -44.85 -188.89 50.05
C ILE A 730 -44.24 -190.18 49.47
N ALA A 731 -43.47 -190.92 50.26
CA ALA A 731 -42.87 -192.20 49.85
C ALA A 731 -43.90 -193.27 49.45
N LYS A 732 -45.16 -193.19 49.95
CA LYS A 732 -46.25 -194.09 49.54
C LYS A 732 -46.99 -193.63 48.28
N LEU A 733 -46.86 -192.37 47.89
CA LEU A 733 -47.48 -191.83 46.67
C LEU A 733 -46.55 -191.96 45.45
N GLN A 734 -45.23 -191.81 45.64
CA GLN A 734 -44.24 -191.96 44.57
C GLN A 734 -44.08 -193.39 44.03
N ALA A 735 -44.46 -194.41 44.80
CA ALA A 735 -44.62 -195.77 44.27
C ALA A 735 -45.79 -195.85 43.28
N ARG A 736 -46.94 -195.30 43.67
CA ARG A 736 -48.23 -195.40 42.96
C ARG A 736 -48.32 -194.58 41.67
N LEU A 737 -47.38 -193.64 41.46
CA LEU A 737 -47.24 -192.89 40.22
C LEU A 737 -46.54 -193.72 39.12
N ARG A 738 -45.54 -194.53 39.50
CA ARG A 738 -44.81 -195.40 38.56
C ARG A 738 -45.69 -196.52 37.98
N ASP A 739 -46.64 -197.00 38.78
CA ASP A 739 -47.63 -197.99 38.33
C ASP A 739 -48.53 -197.41 37.21
N LEU A 740 -48.87 -196.12 37.27
CA LEU A 740 -49.69 -195.43 36.25
C LEU A 740 -48.89 -195.07 34.99
N GLU A 741 -47.59 -194.77 35.13
CA GLU A 741 -46.70 -194.56 33.98
C GLU A 741 -46.55 -195.83 33.13
N ALA A 742 -46.60 -197.02 33.76
CA ALA A 742 -46.58 -198.31 33.06
C ALA A 742 -47.86 -198.62 32.26
N GLU A 743 -49.02 -198.11 32.67
CA GLU A 743 -50.27 -198.28 31.90
C GLU A 743 -50.28 -197.45 30.61
N LEU A 744 -49.60 -196.29 30.58
CA LEU A 744 -49.49 -195.46 29.39
C LEU A 744 -48.63 -196.09 28.28
N GLU A 745 -47.61 -196.87 28.64
CA GLU A 745 -46.81 -197.63 27.65
C GLU A 745 -47.58 -198.80 27.04
N ALA A 746 -48.58 -199.36 27.73
CA ALA A 746 -49.45 -200.37 27.15
C ALA A 746 -50.30 -199.82 26.00
N GLU A 747 -50.76 -198.57 26.10
CA GLU A 747 -51.62 -197.94 25.09
C GLU A 747 -50.88 -197.61 23.78
N GLN A 748 -49.54 -197.57 23.81
CA GLN A 748 -48.73 -197.51 22.58
C GLN A 748 -48.98 -198.69 21.61
N ARG A 749 -49.61 -199.79 22.06
CA ARG A 749 -49.89 -200.97 21.22
C ARG A 749 -51.16 -200.83 20.38
N ARG A 750 -52.26 -200.30 20.94
CA ARG A 750 -53.55 -200.19 20.21
C ARG A 750 -53.46 -199.34 18.94
N GLY A 751 -52.67 -198.27 18.95
CA GLY A 751 -52.48 -197.40 17.78
C GLY A 751 -51.77 -198.06 16.58
N ARG A 752 -51.05 -199.19 16.77
CA ARG A 752 -50.21 -199.81 15.72
C ARG A 752 -50.98 -200.76 14.80
N GLU A 753 -52.18 -201.18 15.21
CA GLU A 753 -52.98 -202.18 14.48
C GLU A 753 -54.05 -201.54 13.57
N ALA A 754 -54.48 -200.31 13.85
CA ALA A 754 -55.69 -199.72 13.26
C ALA A 754 -55.59 -199.34 11.77
N HIS A 755 -54.63 -198.48 11.38
CA HIS A 755 -54.65 -197.79 10.08
C HIS A 755 -53.40 -197.97 9.20
N THR A 756 -52.73 -199.10 9.42
CA THR A 756 -52.10 -199.89 8.34
C THR A 756 -53.07 -200.17 7.16
N SER A 757 -54.39 -200.12 7.39
CA SER A 757 -55.45 -200.24 6.38
C SER A 757 -55.60 -199.02 5.46
N LEU A 758 -55.39 -197.78 5.94
CA LEU A 758 -55.49 -196.57 5.09
C LEU A 758 -54.45 -196.57 3.97
N ARG A 759 -53.23 -197.05 4.28
CA ARG A 759 -52.10 -197.18 3.34
C ARG A 759 -52.36 -198.07 2.10
N LYS A 760 -53.50 -198.77 2.03
CA LYS A 760 -53.87 -199.58 0.85
C LYS A 760 -54.85 -198.90 -0.11
N VAL A 761 -55.72 -198.00 0.36
CA VAL A 761 -56.83 -197.47 -0.45
C VAL A 761 -56.44 -196.20 -1.20
N GLU A 762 -55.79 -195.24 -0.55
CA GLU A 762 -55.52 -193.92 -1.16
C GLU A 762 -54.51 -193.95 -2.30
N ARG A 763 -53.54 -194.89 -2.28
CA ARG A 763 -52.53 -195.01 -3.35
C ARG A 763 -53.09 -195.62 -4.64
N GLN A 764 -54.06 -196.54 -4.53
CA GLN A 764 -54.79 -197.02 -5.70
C GLN A 764 -55.60 -195.91 -6.39
N TYR A 765 -55.99 -194.86 -5.66
CA TYR A 765 -56.84 -193.79 -6.17
C TYR A 765 -56.08 -192.70 -6.93
N LYS A 766 -54.89 -192.25 -6.46
CA LYS A 766 -54.18 -191.14 -7.13
C LYS A 766 -53.32 -191.54 -8.33
N GLU A 767 -52.86 -192.79 -8.42
CA GLU A 767 -52.25 -193.29 -9.67
C GLU A 767 -53.33 -193.44 -10.78
N LEU A 768 -54.59 -193.73 -10.39
CA LEU A 768 -55.77 -193.62 -11.26
C LEU A 768 -56.23 -192.17 -11.54
N LEU A 769 -55.64 -191.15 -10.92
CA LEU A 769 -55.89 -189.75 -11.28
C LEU A 769 -54.92 -189.29 -12.38
N THR A 770 -53.64 -189.67 -12.30
CA THR A 770 -52.69 -189.54 -13.41
C THR A 770 -53.13 -190.29 -14.67
N GLN A 771 -53.86 -191.40 -14.51
CA GLN A 771 -54.53 -192.10 -15.62
C GLN A 771 -55.51 -191.18 -16.39
N SER A 772 -56.12 -190.16 -15.77
CA SER A 772 -57.16 -189.34 -16.41
C SER A 772 -56.65 -188.01 -17.01
N GLU A 773 -55.56 -187.43 -16.50
CA GLU A 773 -55.07 -186.14 -16.99
C GLU A 773 -54.19 -186.26 -18.24
N ASP A 774 -53.36 -187.30 -18.34
CA ASP A 774 -52.60 -187.57 -19.56
C ASP A 774 -53.49 -188.18 -20.66
N ASP A 775 -54.52 -188.96 -20.31
CA ASP A 775 -55.56 -189.36 -21.26
C ASP A 775 -56.32 -188.13 -21.80
N HIS A 776 -56.59 -187.10 -20.99
CA HIS A 776 -57.15 -185.83 -21.47
C HIS A 776 -56.20 -185.04 -22.39
N ARG A 777 -54.88 -185.19 -22.28
CA ARG A 777 -53.92 -184.61 -23.24
C ARG A 777 -53.88 -185.40 -24.54
N GLN A 778 -53.78 -186.73 -24.47
CA GLN A 778 -53.68 -187.59 -25.66
C GLN A 778 -55.00 -187.72 -26.44
N LEU A 779 -56.17 -187.56 -25.79
CA LEU A 779 -57.45 -187.45 -26.49
C LEU A 779 -57.56 -186.18 -27.34
N ALA A 780 -56.82 -185.11 -27.02
CA ALA A 780 -56.70 -183.95 -27.90
C ALA A 780 -55.85 -184.28 -29.16
N GLU A 781 -54.82 -185.13 -29.04
CA GLU A 781 -54.01 -185.60 -30.17
C GLU A 781 -54.73 -186.64 -31.05
N ILE A 782 -55.61 -187.47 -30.46
CA ILE A 782 -56.50 -188.38 -31.21
C ILE A 782 -57.35 -187.61 -32.23
N SER A 783 -57.75 -186.37 -31.92
CA SER A 783 -58.47 -185.50 -32.86
C SER A 783 -57.63 -185.02 -34.05
N GLY A 784 -56.30 -185.15 -34.03
CA GLY A 784 -55.41 -184.64 -35.09
C GLY A 784 -54.92 -185.70 -36.08
N LEU A 785 -54.57 -186.89 -35.59
CA LEU A 785 -53.95 -187.95 -36.42
C LEU A 785 -54.92 -189.03 -36.91
N ASN A 786 -56.06 -189.23 -36.25
CA ASN A 786 -57.05 -190.23 -36.66
C ASN A 786 -57.71 -189.85 -38.01
N ASP A 787 -57.92 -188.54 -38.22
CA ASP A 787 -58.38 -187.96 -39.50
C ASP A 787 -57.41 -188.22 -40.67
N GLN A 788 -56.10 -188.30 -40.40
CA GLN A 788 -55.09 -188.52 -41.45
C GLN A 788 -54.94 -190.00 -41.84
N LEU A 789 -54.94 -190.93 -40.87
CA LEU A 789 -54.68 -192.36 -41.16
C LEU A 789 -55.93 -193.20 -41.43
N THR A 790 -57.13 -192.73 -41.06
CA THR A 790 -58.40 -193.25 -41.60
C THR A 790 -58.46 -193.15 -43.14
N GLN A 791 -57.67 -192.27 -43.74
CA GLN A 791 -57.48 -192.17 -45.19
C GLN A 791 -56.60 -193.29 -45.78
N ARG A 792 -55.61 -193.84 -45.05
CA ARG A 792 -54.72 -194.94 -45.52
C ARG A 792 -55.29 -196.34 -45.33
N ILE A 793 -56.19 -196.55 -44.36
CA ILE A 793 -56.93 -197.83 -44.21
C ILE A 793 -57.75 -198.15 -45.48
N ARG A 794 -58.05 -197.15 -46.31
CA ARG A 794 -58.82 -197.29 -47.56
C ARG A 794 -57.98 -197.69 -48.78
N THR A 795 -56.64 -197.61 -48.74
CA THR A 795 -55.78 -198.03 -49.87
C THR A 795 -55.27 -199.45 -49.75
N TYR A 796 -54.66 -199.84 -48.61
CA TYR A 796 -54.04 -201.17 -48.49
C TYR A 796 -55.01 -202.34 -48.29
N LYS A 797 -56.29 -202.08 -47.97
CA LYS A 797 -57.34 -203.12 -48.11
C LYS A 797 -57.47 -203.68 -49.53
N ARG A 798 -56.95 -202.97 -50.55
CA ARG A 798 -56.93 -203.38 -51.96
C ARG A 798 -55.71 -204.24 -52.36
N GLN A 799 -54.85 -204.64 -51.41
CA GLN A 799 -53.75 -205.59 -51.63
C GLN A 799 -54.01 -206.98 -51.02
N ILE A 800 -55.19 -207.20 -50.45
CA ILE A 800 -55.63 -208.53 -49.97
C ILE A 800 -55.95 -209.49 -51.13
N GLU A 801 -56.16 -208.98 -52.34
CA GLU A 801 -57.01 -209.63 -53.35
C GLU A 801 -56.27 -210.14 -54.62
N GLU A 802 -54.92 -210.06 -54.70
CA GLU A 802 -54.16 -210.44 -55.92
C GLU A 802 -53.07 -211.52 -55.74
N ALA A 803 -52.74 -211.96 -54.50
CA ALA A 803 -51.60 -212.85 -54.25
C ALA A 803 -51.93 -214.34 -53.99
N GLU A 804 -53.21 -214.72 -53.86
CA GLU A 804 -53.61 -216.14 -53.68
C GLU A 804 -53.37 -217.02 -54.93
N VAL A 805 -52.91 -216.42 -56.03
CA VAL A 805 -52.81 -217.04 -57.37
C VAL A 805 -51.47 -217.77 -57.60
N ALA A 806 -50.49 -217.67 -56.70
CA ALA A 806 -49.19 -218.36 -56.80
C ALA A 806 -49.17 -219.83 -56.33
N ASN A 807 -50.32 -220.50 -56.40
CA ASN A 807 -50.55 -221.94 -56.59
C ASN A 807 -49.41 -222.94 -56.28
N ILE A 808 -49.63 -223.78 -55.27
CA ILE A 808 -50.25 -225.12 -55.47
C ILE A 808 -49.75 -225.93 -56.70
N THR A 809 -48.46 -225.91 -57.06
CA THR A 809 -47.99 -226.73 -58.21
C THR A 809 -46.60 -227.37 -58.14
N MET A 810 -45.68 -226.96 -57.26
CA MET A 810 -44.35 -227.62 -57.14
C MET A 810 -44.19 -228.66 -56.03
N ASN A 811 -45.30 -229.07 -55.39
CA ASN A 811 -45.38 -230.30 -54.59
C ASN A 811 -45.28 -231.60 -55.45
N LYS A 812 -44.70 -231.50 -56.65
CA LYS A 812 -44.74 -232.48 -57.76
C LYS A 812 -43.48 -232.52 -58.65
N TYR A 813 -42.38 -231.88 -58.27
CA TYR A 813 -41.04 -232.21 -58.81
C TYR A 813 -40.11 -232.75 -57.71
N ARG A 814 -40.47 -233.90 -57.12
CA ARG A 814 -40.06 -235.25 -57.59
C ARG A 814 -38.56 -235.50 -57.40
N LYS A 815 -38.25 -236.60 -56.69
CA LYS A 815 -37.72 -237.86 -57.27
C LYS A 815 -36.69 -237.73 -58.43
N ALA A 816 -35.81 -236.72 -58.38
CA ALA A 816 -34.90 -236.41 -59.49
C ALA A 816 -33.46 -236.10 -59.03
N GLN A 817 -33.19 -236.05 -57.73
CA GLN A 817 -31.85 -235.78 -57.19
C GLN A 817 -31.65 -236.19 -55.72
N THR A 818 -32.44 -237.13 -55.18
CA THR A 818 -31.96 -238.52 -54.98
C THR A 818 -32.43 -239.49 -56.09
N LEU A 819 -32.26 -239.11 -57.37
CA LEU A 819 -31.23 -239.69 -58.25
C LEU A 819 -29.78 -239.19 -58.06
N ILE A 820 -29.53 -238.38 -57.03
CA ILE A 820 -28.19 -238.15 -56.45
C ILE A 820 -28.25 -238.47 -54.94
N GLU A 821 -28.48 -239.75 -54.66
CA GLU A 821 -27.59 -240.48 -53.74
C GLU A 821 -26.62 -241.32 -54.58
N GLU A 822 -26.98 -241.69 -55.82
CA GLU A 822 -26.05 -242.25 -56.81
C GLU A 822 -26.21 -241.45 -58.11
N ALA A 823 -25.69 -240.22 -58.20
CA ALA A 823 -24.24 -240.02 -58.19
C ALA A 823 -23.50 -240.19 -56.85
N GLU A 824 -23.88 -239.48 -55.76
CA GLU A 824 -23.04 -239.42 -54.53
C GLU A 824 -23.82 -239.49 -53.17
N HIS A 825 -23.65 -240.44 -52.20
CA HIS A 825 -23.19 -241.86 -52.28
C HIS A 825 -22.01 -242.04 -53.23
N ARG A 826 -20.91 -241.32 -53.11
CA ARG A 826 -20.09 -240.96 -51.94
C ARG A 826 -20.70 -240.10 -50.80
N ALA A 827 -20.41 -240.51 -49.55
CA ALA A 827 -20.62 -239.85 -48.25
C ALA A 827 -22.03 -239.89 -47.58
N ASP A 828 -22.70 -241.04 -47.42
CA ASP A 828 -22.60 -242.04 -46.31
C ASP A 828 -23.22 -241.64 -44.93
N MET A 829 -23.86 -242.52 -44.16
CA MET A 829 -23.38 -243.82 -43.59
C MET A 829 -22.20 -243.71 -42.61
N ALA A 830 -22.15 -242.62 -41.83
CA ALA A 830 -21.40 -242.52 -40.58
C ALA A 830 -22.30 -242.17 -39.36
N GLU A 831 -23.16 -243.13 -38.97
CA GLU A 831 -23.34 -243.66 -37.58
C GLU A 831 -23.77 -242.74 -36.39
N LYS A 832 -24.47 -243.15 -35.31
CA LYS A 832 -25.44 -244.20 -34.87
C LYS A 832 -25.52 -244.13 -33.29
N ASN A 833 -26.71 -244.31 -32.67
CA ASN A 833 -26.98 -244.92 -31.32
C ASN A 833 -27.03 -244.15 -29.92
N LEU A 834 -28.23 -244.15 -29.26
CA LEU A 834 -28.61 -244.60 -27.85
C LEU A 834 -28.57 -243.78 -26.48
N THR A 835 -29.77 -243.51 -25.87
CA THR A 835 -30.27 -243.66 -24.41
C THR A 835 -29.75 -242.86 -23.14
N SER A 836 -30.31 -242.88 -21.88
CA SER A 836 -31.71 -242.69 -21.28
C SER A 836 -31.85 -242.78 -19.68
N VAL A 837 -33.00 -242.38 -19.03
CA VAL A 837 -33.70 -242.89 -17.75
C VAL A 837 -33.61 -242.28 -16.27
N ARG A 838 -34.78 -241.80 -15.71
CA ARG A 838 -35.54 -241.88 -14.36
C ARG A 838 -35.06 -241.72 -12.84
N LYS A 839 -35.75 -240.82 -12.04
CA LYS A 839 -36.86 -240.96 -10.98
C LYS A 839 -36.75 -241.52 -9.47
N THR A 840 -37.30 -240.77 -8.45
CA THR A 840 -38.14 -241.11 -7.20
C THR A 840 -37.71 -241.72 -5.80
N ARG A 841 -38.46 -241.29 -4.71
CA ARG A 841 -39.06 -241.96 -3.47
C ARG A 841 -38.20 -242.56 -2.28
N SER A 842 -38.73 -243.00 -1.10
CA SER A 842 -39.73 -242.52 -0.06
C SER A 842 -40.36 -243.64 0.87
N MET A 843 -40.88 -243.29 2.10
CA MET A 843 -42.07 -243.84 2.87
C MET A 843 -41.99 -244.74 4.17
N SER A 844 -43.06 -244.66 5.00
CA SER A 844 -43.51 -245.50 6.17
C SER A 844 -44.84 -244.89 6.75
N VAL A 845 -45.88 -245.50 7.40
CA VAL A 845 -46.40 -246.87 7.73
C VAL A 845 -47.91 -246.78 8.18
N SER A 846 -48.64 -247.89 8.40
CA SER A 846 -50.08 -248.01 8.84
C SER A 846 -50.32 -247.82 10.38
N ARG A 847 -51.49 -247.97 11.06
CA ARG A 847 -52.80 -248.74 10.99
C ARG A 847 -53.90 -248.00 11.85
N GLU A 848 -55.23 -248.24 11.92
CA GLU A 848 -56.26 -248.98 11.12
C GLU A 848 -57.73 -248.43 11.30
N VAL A 849 -58.75 -249.14 11.84
CA VAL A 849 -60.21 -248.90 11.56
C VAL A 849 -61.23 -249.37 12.64
N VAL A 850 -62.40 -248.69 12.82
CA VAL A 850 -63.81 -249.24 12.95
C VAL A 850 -64.84 -248.06 13.04
N LYS A 851 -65.90 -247.86 12.22
CA LYS A 851 -67.16 -248.61 11.82
C LYS A 851 -68.39 -248.27 12.75
N VAL A 852 -69.69 -248.23 12.37
CA VAL A 852 -70.49 -248.71 11.19
C VAL A 852 -71.86 -247.96 11.04
N LEU A 853 -72.58 -248.18 9.90
CA LEU A 853 -74.06 -248.11 9.63
C LEU A 853 -74.70 -246.73 9.39
N ARG A 854 -75.72 -246.53 8.52
CA ARG A 854 -76.33 -247.25 7.34
C ARG A 854 -77.01 -246.14 6.48
N VAL A 855 -77.36 -246.27 5.20
CA VAL A 855 -77.91 -247.39 4.42
C VAL A 855 -77.09 -247.66 3.17
#